data_AF-S8AIA3-F1
#
_entry.id   AF-S8AIA3-F1
#
_cell.length_a   1.000
_cell.length_b   1.000
_cell.length_c   1.000
_cell.angle_alpha   90.00
_cell.angle_beta   90.00
_cell.angle_gamma   90.00
#
_symmetry.space_group_name_H-M   'P 1'
#
loop_
_entity.id
_entity.type
_entity.pdbx_description
1 polymer ?
#
loop_
_entity_poly.entity_id
_entity_poly.type
_entity_poly.pdbx_seq_one_letter_code
_entity_poly.pdbx_strand_id
1 'polypeptide(L)'
;MTSYAQYSKPEPEFVALLNSLPATDKTNVTLEDYRTALQVLPNFPNTTYPGPKDCDTSETTIPVRDGTSIPVRIYSPHDSVKGDALPSILFHIHGGGWVGGTLDLGHPHCLWFSSHNVVVVNIDYRVCPENAWNVPQEDCYDVYRAVHKAAVEGDKEQLNKWGIPAFDTDKVFLYGTSAGAQMATACTILDIENGRQGKIRGLFLHGSSSVDPHLFPTEKIQGDHSMIQNKDAPFLDARDVERYVAWRNSPAEADRFFSPLVALSDEVLKQFPMVFNQVYGMDCFRDGHILFAERMKELGVDNAPRTSAPAPSVPTSQFVISPELSERFIDNVNGIRDEWAGMKVFIAAIAGYDSVKPRPLPLGEPRHIPFLRRWSERFINTILNAVIGKVLWDEHKYKEIKAELKESTEVFVQDLREMTSTAQSLRSLVFATYKRALKNGSLQFSETEAHALAYDGIKYGIRYAPNLLKKPTSQPTNAGQKAPNPIVKANPFLPPNPALYVNSLLQSHYIVLNKFPVIPGHFILATNEFEKQGYPLAVGDLKAVLEVVRGWENDNGCDTEETPEEARSHKSLYGFFNSGRESGASQPHRHIQFVPLKEGEMDELWATQMFRDSAGENGIVEGTVGDMQVRYQSKVAYKHYFVRVPVECDGEKLWRMYTMLLSLAEYTLLHPTTPAEEVINDISERWDTISATQRPMDADVPFSYNMSFTKGWMGILPRTAETVYVVDKEEDSGVEMDGVKIKCPGLNLNGTAMAGMMLVRTRKEMDVVLNDPSRVAGTIGGIGVPQHGLPKSSL
;
A
#
# COMPACT_ATOMS: atom_id res chain seq x y z
N MET A 1 0.80 3.34 -32.54
CA MET A 1 0.27 3.15 -31.18
C MET A 1 1.43 2.94 -30.24
N THR A 2 1.43 3.62 -29.10
CA THR A 2 2.49 3.52 -28.07
C THR A 2 1.86 3.02 -26.78
N SER A 3 2.52 2.10 -26.05
CA SER A 3 2.03 1.62 -24.76
C SER A 3 2.62 2.44 -23.62
N TYR A 4 1.75 2.95 -22.75
CA TYR A 4 2.12 3.72 -21.56
C TYR A 4 1.85 2.97 -20.24
N ALA A 5 1.32 1.74 -20.32
CA ALA A 5 0.90 0.94 -19.16
C ALA A 5 1.99 0.69 -18.11
N GLN A 6 3.25 0.64 -18.56
CA GLN A 6 4.41 0.46 -17.68
C GLN A 6 4.57 1.58 -16.66
N TYR A 7 4.08 2.79 -16.95
CA TYR A 7 4.19 3.94 -16.07
C TYR A 7 3.15 3.93 -14.94
N SER A 8 2.05 3.18 -15.09
CA SER A 8 1.03 3.00 -14.03
C SER A 8 1.49 2.08 -12.89
N LYS A 9 2.64 1.40 -13.01
CA LYS A 9 3.11 0.47 -11.99
C LYS A 9 3.75 1.24 -10.82
N PRO A 10 3.18 1.17 -9.61
CA PRO A 10 3.77 1.85 -8.47
C PRO A 10 5.07 1.17 -8.02
N GLU A 11 6.04 1.96 -7.56
CA GLU A 11 7.26 1.49 -6.94
C GLU A 11 6.88 0.94 -5.55
N PRO A 12 7.52 -0.14 -5.08
CA PRO A 12 7.16 -0.78 -3.81
C PRO A 12 7.14 0.18 -2.61
N GLU A 13 8.07 1.12 -2.56
CA GLU A 13 8.15 2.15 -1.51
C GLU A 13 6.93 3.07 -1.52
N PHE A 14 6.43 3.40 -2.71
CA PHE A 14 5.22 4.20 -2.88
C PHE A 14 3.96 3.42 -2.50
N VAL A 15 3.87 2.14 -2.88
CA VAL A 15 2.77 1.25 -2.44
C VAL A 15 2.71 1.17 -0.91
N ALA A 16 3.86 1.05 -0.23
CA ALA A 16 3.93 1.01 1.22
C ALA A 16 3.40 2.31 1.87
N LEU A 17 3.72 3.47 1.28
CA LEU A 17 3.18 4.76 1.72
C LEU A 17 1.66 4.84 1.53
N LEU A 18 1.15 4.47 0.36
CA LEU A 18 -0.29 4.47 0.10
C LEU A 18 -1.06 3.61 1.10
N ASN A 19 -0.51 2.43 1.42
CA ASN A 19 -1.11 1.53 2.39
C ASN A 19 -1.06 2.06 3.84
N SER A 20 -0.22 3.06 4.12
CA SER A 20 -0.15 3.73 5.42
C SER A 20 -1.18 4.86 5.57
N LEU A 21 -1.74 5.34 4.46
CA LEU A 21 -2.75 6.39 4.47
C LEU A 21 -4.13 5.78 4.79
N PRO A 22 -4.96 6.45 5.60
CA PRO A 22 -6.31 5.98 5.87
C PRO A 22 -7.11 5.94 4.56
N ALA A 23 -7.82 4.82 4.34
CA ALA A 23 -8.74 4.68 3.21
C ALA A 23 -9.79 5.80 3.26
N THR A 24 -9.92 6.54 2.16
CA THR A 24 -10.91 7.60 2.03
C THR A 24 -12.12 7.05 1.29
N ASP A 25 -13.29 7.08 1.93
CA ASP A 25 -14.55 6.79 1.25
C ASP A 25 -14.88 7.96 0.31
N LYS A 26 -14.73 7.70 -0.99
CA LYS A 26 -14.99 8.66 -2.05
C LYS A 26 -16.36 8.46 -2.70
N THR A 27 -17.31 7.75 -2.10
CA THR A 27 -18.60 7.45 -2.77
C THR A 27 -19.53 8.65 -2.89
N ASN A 28 -19.62 9.52 -1.88
CA ASN A 28 -20.57 10.64 -1.82
C ASN A 28 -19.90 12.00 -1.55
N VAL A 29 -18.80 12.31 -2.25
CA VAL A 29 -18.08 13.59 -2.09
C VAL A 29 -18.82 14.71 -2.80
N THR A 30 -19.20 15.76 -2.08
CA THR A 30 -19.76 17.00 -2.66
C THR A 30 -18.66 18.00 -3.04
N LEU A 31 -19.01 19.02 -3.83
CA LEU A 31 -18.06 20.10 -4.16
C LEU A 31 -17.55 20.82 -2.90
N GLU A 32 -18.40 21.00 -1.89
CA GLU A 32 -18.02 21.68 -0.65
C GLU A 32 -17.08 20.82 0.21
N ASP A 33 -17.30 19.51 0.27
CA ASP A 33 -16.38 18.58 0.93
C ASP A 33 -14.99 18.64 0.27
N TYR A 34 -14.95 18.71 -1.06
CA TYR A 34 -13.71 18.85 -1.82
C TYR A 34 -12.98 20.17 -1.51
N ARG A 35 -13.69 21.30 -1.51
CA ARG A 35 -13.11 22.61 -1.17
C ARG A 35 -12.59 22.66 0.26
N THR A 36 -13.34 22.09 1.21
CA THR A 36 -12.92 21.96 2.60
C THR A 36 -11.64 21.15 2.71
N ALA A 37 -11.54 20.03 1.97
CA ALA A 37 -10.32 19.24 1.91
C ALA A 37 -9.13 20.05 1.38
N LEU A 38 -9.31 20.86 0.33
CA LEU A 38 -8.26 21.72 -0.21
C LEU A 38 -7.77 22.80 0.76
N GLN A 39 -8.65 23.33 1.63
CA GLN A 39 -8.28 24.34 2.63
C GLN A 39 -7.42 23.79 3.77
N VAL A 40 -7.56 22.50 4.08
CA VAL A 40 -6.76 21.87 5.13
C VAL A 40 -5.41 21.35 4.62
N LEU A 41 -5.27 21.13 3.31
CA LEU A 41 -4.03 20.63 2.69
C LEU A 41 -2.78 21.47 3.03
N PRO A 42 -2.80 22.82 2.96
CA PRO A 42 -1.64 23.63 3.33
C PRO A 42 -1.25 23.51 4.81
N ASN A 43 -2.19 23.17 5.69
CA ASN A 43 -2.01 23.11 7.14
C ASN A 43 -1.45 21.76 7.63
N PHE A 44 -1.29 20.76 6.75
CA PHE A 44 -0.53 19.57 7.13
C PHE A 44 0.91 20.01 7.42
N PRO A 45 1.50 19.63 8.58
CA PRO A 45 2.74 20.17 9.15
C PRO A 45 4.02 19.89 8.34
N ASN A 46 3.85 19.54 7.07
CA ASN A 46 4.62 18.54 6.39
C ASN A 46 4.83 18.86 4.89
N THR A 47 4.25 19.95 4.40
CA THR A 47 4.39 20.47 3.01
C THR A 47 5.65 21.34 2.82
N THR A 48 6.60 21.30 3.76
CA THR A 48 7.81 22.13 3.71
C THR A 48 8.77 21.64 2.65
N TYR A 49 8.84 22.38 1.54
CA TYR A 49 10.02 22.41 0.69
C TYR A 49 11.24 22.77 1.55
N PRO A 50 12.41 22.15 1.35
CA PRO A 50 13.66 22.63 1.92
C PRO A 50 14.02 23.97 1.24
N GLY A 51 13.33 25.05 1.64
CA GLY A 51 13.53 26.41 1.17
C GLY A 51 13.96 27.29 2.35
N PRO A 52 14.98 28.14 2.20
CA PRO A 52 15.36 29.09 3.24
C PRO A 52 14.22 30.08 3.53
N LYS A 53 14.15 30.55 4.78
CA LYS A 53 13.17 31.56 5.24
C LYS A 53 13.44 32.98 4.71
N ASP A 54 14.28 33.10 3.69
CA ASP A 54 14.88 34.37 3.28
C ASP A 54 14.17 34.97 2.04
N CYS A 55 12.85 35.10 2.08
CA CYS A 55 12.11 35.89 1.08
C CYS A 55 11.05 36.78 1.72
N ASP A 56 10.89 37.99 1.18
CA ASP A 56 9.82 38.90 1.55
C ASP A 56 8.51 38.47 0.87
N THR A 57 7.44 38.37 1.65
CA THR A 57 6.10 38.07 1.13
C THR A 57 5.16 39.24 1.36
N SER A 58 4.43 39.65 0.33
CA SER A 58 3.35 40.64 0.43
C SER A 58 2.12 40.19 -0.33
N GLU A 59 0.96 40.69 0.07
CA GLU A 59 -0.30 40.42 -0.63
C GLU A 59 -0.90 41.73 -1.13
N THR A 60 -1.51 41.68 -2.31
CA THR A 60 -2.19 42.81 -2.93
C THR A 60 -3.32 42.30 -3.83
N THR A 61 -3.99 43.22 -4.53
CA THR A 61 -4.96 42.86 -5.56
C THR A 61 -4.61 43.56 -6.87
N ILE A 62 -4.81 42.87 -7.99
CA ILE A 62 -4.54 43.38 -9.33
C ILE A 62 -5.86 43.47 -10.12
N PRO A 63 -6.21 44.63 -10.69
CA PRO A 63 -7.45 44.80 -11.43
C PRO A 63 -7.45 44.01 -12.73
N VAL A 64 -8.61 43.47 -13.10
CA VAL A 64 -8.83 42.66 -14.31
C VAL A 64 -9.92 43.25 -15.20
N ARG A 65 -10.12 42.67 -16.40
CA ARG A 65 -10.90 43.26 -17.51
C ARG A 65 -12.33 43.68 -17.19
N ASP A 66 -12.97 43.03 -16.22
CA ASP A 66 -14.36 43.28 -15.82
C ASP A 66 -14.50 44.30 -14.69
N GLY A 67 -13.39 44.93 -14.28
CA GLY A 67 -13.34 45.91 -13.20
C GLY A 67 -13.22 45.32 -11.79
N THR A 68 -13.23 43.99 -11.66
CA THR A 68 -12.90 43.33 -10.39
C THR A 68 -11.39 43.32 -10.16
N SER A 69 -10.93 42.75 -9.04
CA SER A 69 -9.50 42.62 -8.74
C SER A 69 -9.20 41.25 -8.17
N ILE A 70 -8.09 40.67 -8.60
CA ILE A 70 -7.65 39.33 -8.25
C ILE A 70 -6.60 39.42 -7.13
N PRO A 71 -6.79 38.70 -6.01
CA PRO A 71 -5.76 38.59 -4.98
C PRO A 71 -4.50 37.93 -5.54
N VAL A 72 -3.36 38.49 -5.18
CA VAL A 72 -2.06 37.93 -5.52
C VAL A 72 -1.14 37.99 -4.30
N ARG A 73 -0.26 37.00 -4.20
CA ARG A 73 0.84 37.00 -3.23
C ARG A 73 2.16 37.11 -3.97
N ILE A 74 2.94 38.11 -3.60
CA ILE A 74 4.25 38.40 -4.18
C ILE A 74 5.32 37.82 -3.27
N TYR A 75 6.27 37.10 -3.87
CA TYR A 75 7.47 36.61 -3.19
C TYR A 75 8.67 37.27 -3.83
N SER A 76 9.43 37.99 -3.00
CA SER A 76 10.62 38.73 -3.42
C SER A 76 11.87 38.13 -2.77
N PRO A 77 12.94 37.87 -3.53
CA PRO A 77 14.20 37.38 -2.97
C PRO A 77 14.84 38.45 -2.06
N HIS A 78 15.25 38.10 -0.83
CA HIS A 78 15.87 39.06 0.11
C HIS A 78 17.26 39.53 -0.34
N ASP A 79 18.12 38.59 -0.73
CA ASP A 79 19.44 38.89 -1.28
C ASP A 79 19.35 38.83 -2.80
N SER A 80 19.06 39.98 -3.42
CA SER A 80 19.39 40.17 -4.84
C SER A 80 20.86 39.75 -5.02
N VAL A 81 21.09 38.76 -5.89
CA VAL A 81 22.43 38.25 -6.18
C VAL A 81 23.36 39.44 -6.38
N LYS A 82 24.49 39.46 -5.65
CA LYS A 82 25.57 40.44 -5.83
C LYS A 82 25.89 40.60 -7.34
N GLY A 83 25.37 41.65 -7.96
CA GLY A 83 25.50 41.96 -9.39
C GLY A 83 24.38 42.88 -9.92
N ASP A 84 24.58 43.46 -11.10
CA ASP A 84 23.66 44.43 -11.72
C ASP A 84 22.49 43.79 -12.50
N ALA A 85 22.33 42.45 -12.47
CA ALA A 85 21.33 41.74 -13.28
C ALA A 85 19.97 41.63 -12.57
N LEU A 86 18.90 42.06 -13.24
CA LEU A 86 17.53 41.93 -12.72
C LEU A 86 17.09 40.46 -12.62
N PRO A 87 16.32 40.08 -11.58
CA PRO A 87 15.78 38.73 -11.43
C PRO A 87 14.73 38.43 -12.52
N SER A 88 14.50 37.15 -12.77
CA SER A 88 13.38 36.70 -13.62
C SER A 88 12.06 36.80 -12.86
N ILE A 89 10.93 36.76 -13.58
CA ILE A 89 9.60 36.71 -12.99
C ILE A 89 8.87 35.41 -13.33
N LEU A 90 8.21 34.82 -12.35
CA LEU A 90 7.40 33.62 -12.47
C LEU A 90 5.98 33.88 -11.98
N PHE A 91 4.99 33.60 -12.82
CA PHE A 91 3.59 33.58 -12.42
C PHE A 91 3.21 32.16 -12.00
N HIS A 92 2.94 31.97 -10.71
CA HIS A 92 2.53 30.69 -10.14
C HIS A 92 0.99 30.62 -10.11
N ILE A 93 0.44 29.52 -10.63
CA ILE A 93 -1.00 29.29 -10.67
C ILE A 93 -1.33 27.97 -9.96
N HIS A 94 -2.17 28.03 -8.93
CA HIS A 94 -2.48 26.88 -8.09
C HIS A 94 -3.34 25.82 -8.80
N GLY A 95 -3.32 24.59 -8.26
CA GLY A 95 -4.23 23.51 -8.66
C GLY A 95 -5.59 23.58 -7.96
N GLY A 96 -6.31 22.47 -7.90
CA GLY A 96 -7.62 22.39 -7.24
C GLY A 96 -8.80 22.16 -8.18
N GLY A 97 -8.55 21.53 -9.34
CA GLY A 97 -9.61 21.06 -10.25
C GLY A 97 -10.52 22.18 -10.77
N TRP A 98 -10.00 23.41 -10.96
CA TRP A 98 -10.71 24.64 -11.36
C TRP A 98 -11.80 25.13 -10.40
N VAL A 99 -12.23 24.28 -9.48
CA VAL A 99 -13.35 24.53 -8.59
C VAL A 99 -12.94 24.85 -7.16
N GLY A 100 -11.65 24.81 -6.86
CA GLY A 100 -11.09 25.21 -5.57
C GLY A 100 -9.59 25.51 -5.65
N GLY A 101 -8.98 25.71 -4.49
CA GLY A 101 -7.60 26.15 -4.33
C GLY A 101 -7.50 27.61 -3.88
N THR A 102 -6.37 27.96 -3.27
CA THR A 102 -6.05 29.32 -2.82
C THR A 102 -4.56 29.59 -2.97
N LEU A 103 -4.13 30.83 -2.68
CA LEU A 103 -2.72 31.23 -2.56
C LEU A 103 -1.88 30.32 -1.64
N ASP A 104 -2.49 29.65 -0.65
CA ASP A 104 -1.76 28.81 0.31
C ASP A 104 -1.40 27.45 -0.27
N LEU A 105 -2.20 26.94 -1.22
CA LEU A 105 -1.97 25.64 -1.85
C LEU A 105 -0.64 25.60 -2.61
N GLY A 106 -0.23 26.74 -3.19
CA GLY A 106 1.02 26.91 -3.93
C GLY A 106 2.19 27.48 -3.12
N HIS A 107 1.99 27.81 -1.84
CA HIS A 107 2.94 28.61 -1.08
C HIS A 107 4.37 28.01 -1.04
N PRO A 108 4.55 26.68 -0.83
CA PRO A 108 5.89 26.10 -0.77
C PRO A 108 6.66 26.14 -2.11
N HIS A 109 5.98 25.98 -3.27
CA HIS A 109 6.60 26.17 -4.58
C HIS A 109 7.11 27.61 -4.74
N CYS A 110 6.30 28.58 -4.31
CA CYS A 110 6.63 29.99 -4.45
C CYS A 110 7.85 30.39 -3.62
N LEU A 111 7.94 29.92 -2.37
CA LEU A 111 9.14 30.09 -1.53
C LEU A 111 10.39 29.53 -2.23
N TRP A 112 10.26 28.31 -2.77
CA TRP A 112 11.37 27.62 -3.43
C TRP A 112 11.86 28.38 -4.67
N PHE A 113 10.97 28.77 -5.57
CA PHE A 113 11.36 29.60 -6.72
C PHE A 113 11.98 30.93 -6.29
N SER A 114 11.40 31.61 -5.30
CA SER A 114 11.89 32.89 -4.80
C SER A 114 13.32 32.80 -4.27
N SER A 115 13.65 31.73 -3.53
CA SER A 115 15.01 31.48 -3.04
C SER A 115 16.09 31.30 -4.12
N HIS A 116 15.69 31.19 -5.40
CA HIS A 116 16.61 31.11 -6.55
C HIS A 116 16.64 32.42 -7.36
N ASN A 117 16.42 33.56 -6.70
CA ASN A 117 16.44 34.90 -7.30
C ASN A 117 15.38 35.07 -8.39
N VAL A 118 14.15 34.64 -8.08
CA VAL A 118 12.98 34.77 -8.96
C VAL A 118 11.90 35.56 -8.24
N VAL A 119 11.34 36.57 -8.88
CA VAL A 119 10.14 37.23 -8.37
C VAL A 119 8.95 36.34 -8.67
N VAL A 120 8.19 35.93 -7.66
CA VAL A 120 7.02 35.07 -7.86
C VAL A 120 5.73 35.85 -7.62
N VAL A 121 4.83 35.83 -8.60
CA VAL A 121 3.46 36.34 -8.50
C VAL A 121 2.53 35.14 -8.44
N ASN A 122 2.03 34.81 -7.25
CA ASN A 122 1.07 33.73 -7.04
C ASN A 122 -0.36 34.27 -7.23
N ILE A 123 -1.16 33.63 -8.07
CA ILE A 123 -2.46 34.14 -8.53
C ILE A 123 -3.62 33.35 -7.92
N ASP A 124 -4.56 34.06 -7.30
CA ASP A 124 -5.80 33.51 -6.71
C ASP A 124 -6.98 33.67 -7.67
N TYR A 125 -6.97 32.92 -8.77
CA TYR A 125 -7.98 33.08 -9.83
C TYR A 125 -9.39 32.73 -9.32
N ARG A 126 -10.43 33.34 -9.90
CA ARG A 126 -11.81 33.01 -9.53
C ARG A 126 -12.17 31.61 -10.03
N VAL A 127 -12.71 30.78 -9.14
CA VAL A 127 -13.02 29.37 -9.42
C VAL A 127 -14.39 29.17 -10.07
N CYS A 128 -14.57 28.01 -10.70
CA CYS A 128 -15.85 27.49 -11.16
C CYS A 128 -16.59 26.76 -10.01
N PRO A 129 -17.92 26.56 -10.09
CA PRO A 129 -18.86 27.03 -11.11
C PRO A 129 -19.42 28.44 -10.87
N GLU A 130 -19.01 29.14 -9.82
CA GLU A 130 -19.49 30.50 -9.49
C GLU A 130 -19.21 31.51 -10.61
N ASN A 131 -18.15 31.25 -11.37
CA ASN A 131 -17.74 32.04 -12.52
C ASN A 131 -17.79 31.16 -13.77
N ALA A 132 -18.06 31.79 -14.92
CA ALA A 132 -18.10 31.09 -16.21
C ALA A 132 -16.74 30.44 -16.52
N TRP A 133 -16.76 29.35 -17.28
CA TRP A 133 -15.58 28.51 -17.53
C TRP A 133 -14.35 29.26 -18.05
N ASN A 134 -14.51 30.37 -18.77
CA ASN A 134 -13.41 31.19 -19.30
C ASN A 134 -12.83 32.21 -18.31
N VAL A 135 -13.56 32.54 -17.25
CA VAL A 135 -13.16 33.56 -16.26
C VAL A 135 -11.85 33.19 -15.53
N PRO A 136 -11.64 31.96 -15.01
CA PRO A 136 -10.38 31.60 -14.34
C PRO A 136 -9.12 31.84 -15.20
N GLN A 137 -9.20 31.45 -16.48
CA GLN A 137 -8.12 31.56 -17.47
C GLN A 137 -7.84 33.03 -17.81
N GLU A 138 -8.93 33.78 -17.98
CA GLU A 138 -8.90 35.20 -18.22
C GLU A 138 -8.32 35.98 -17.03
N ASP A 139 -8.65 35.62 -15.80
CA ASP A 139 -8.10 36.23 -14.59
C ASP A 139 -6.57 36.06 -14.53
N CYS A 140 -6.08 34.84 -14.73
CA CYS A 140 -4.64 34.57 -14.76
C CYS A 140 -3.93 35.38 -15.86
N TYR A 141 -4.52 35.44 -17.05
CA TYR A 141 -3.95 36.19 -18.17
C TYR A 141 -3.93 37.70 -17.90
N ASP A 142 -4.99 38.27 -17.34
CA ASP A 142 -5.05 39.71 -17.04
C ASP A 142 -4.03 40.11 -15.98
N VAL A 143 -3.86 39.32 -14.92
CA VAL A 143 -2.86 39.56 -13.88
C VAL A 143 -1.47 39.58 -14.50
N TYR A 144 -1.13 38.54 -15.26
CA TYR A 144 0.14 38.45 -15.98
C TYR A 144 0.37 39.66 -16.88
N ARG A 145 -0.64 40.01 -17.69
CA ARG A 145 -0.57 41.12 -18.64
C ARG A 145 -0.42 42.47 -17.96
N ALA A 146 -1.15 42.71 -16.87
CA ALA A 146 -1.08 43.96 -16.12
C ALA A 146 0.31 44.19 -15.53
N VAL A 147 0.89 43.16 -14.90
CA VAL A 147 2.24 43.23 -14.32
C VAL A 147 3.29 43.42 -15.41
N HIS A 148 3.22 42.64 -16.49
CA HIS A 148 4.18 42.76 -17.59
C HIS A 148 4.09 44.13 -18.28
N LYS A 149 2.88 44.63 -18.52
CA LYS A 149 2.66 45.95 -19.14
C LYS A 149 3.26 47.07 -18.28
N ALA A 150 2.95 47.10 -16.97
CA ALA A 150 3.50 48.10 -16.05
C ALA A 150 5.04 48.09 -16.07
N ALA A 151 5.65 46.90 -16.10
CA ALA A 151 7.11 46.77 -16.18
C ALA A 151 7.70 47.25 -17.51
N VAL A 152 7.09 46.92 -18.65
CA VAL A 152 7.55 47.37 -19.98
C VAL A 152 7.39 48.88 -20.17
N GLU A 153 6.31 49.46 -19.64
CA GLU A 153 6.06 50.91 -19.70
C GLU A 153 6.91 51.69 -18.68
N GLY A 154 7.61 51.00 -17.78
CA GLY A 154 8.45 51.61 -16.75
C GLY A 154 7.63 52.26 -15.61
N ASP A 155 6.39 51.83 -15.41
CA ASP A 155 5.48 52.32 -14.35
C ASP A 155 5.89 51.76 -12.98
N LYS A 156 6.98 52.31 -12.45
CA LYS A 156 7.52 51.93 -11.14
C LYS A 156 6.56 52.23 -9.99
N GLU A 157 5.72 53.25 -10.12
CA GLU A 157 4.75 53.60 -9.08
C GLU A 157 3.70 52.48 -8.94
N GLN A 158 3.17 51.99 -10.06
CA GLN A 158 2.19 50.92 -10.06
C GLN A 158 2.79 49.58 -9.59
N LEU A 159 4.02 49.24 -10.02
CA LEU A 159 4.71 48.03 -9.54
C LEU A 159 4.99 48.09 -8.04
N ASN A 160 5.46 49.24 -7.52
CA ASN A 160 5.67 49.44 -6.08
C ASN A 160 4.36 49.33 -5.29
N LYS A 161 3.25 49.85 -5.83
CA LYS A 161 1.91 49.71 -5.22
C LYS A 161 1.47 48.25 -5.12
N TRP A 162 1.86 47.42 -6.08
CA TRP A 162 1.62 45.98 -6.03
C TRP A 162 2.68 45.21 -5.23
N GLY A 163 3.72 45.88 -4.72
CA GLY A 163 4.82 45.23 -4.00
C GLY A 163 5.70 44.35 -4.89
N ILE A 164 5.68 44.57 -6.21
CA ILE A 164 6.46 43.80 -7.18
C ILE A 164 7.79 44.52 -7.43
N PRO A 165 8.95 43.94 -7.06
CA PRO A 165 10.25 44.56 -7.29
C PRO A 165 10.60 44.56 -8.79
N ALA A 166 11.65 45.30 -9.16
CA ALA A 166 12.13 45.29 -10.53
C ALA A 166 12.58 43.89 -10.97
N PHE A 167 12.21 43.49 -12.18
CA PHE A 167 12.53 42.21 -12.80
C PHE A 167 12.87 42.39 -14.28
N ASP A 168 13.48 41.38 -14.87
CA ASP A 168 13.83 41.32 -16.29
C ASP A 168 12.59 40.97 -17.13
N THR A 169 12.11 41.94 -17.92
CA THR A 169 10.89 41.81 -18.73
C THR A 169 11.04 40.86 -19.92
N ASP A 170 12.26 40.42 -20.25
CA ASP A 170 12.51 39.38 -21.25
C ASP A 170 12.57 37.96 -20.64
N LYS A 171 12.49 37.84 -19.32
CA LYS A 171 12.58 36.56 -18.57
C LYS A 171 11.30 36.26 -17.79
N VAL A 172 10.20 36.09 -18.53
CA VAL A 172 8.87 35.84 -17.98
C VAL A 172 8.47 34.38 -18.12
N PHE A 173 8.09 33.75 -17.01
CA PHE A 173 7.76 32.34 -16.96
C PHE A 173 6.39 32.10 -16.30
N LEU A 174 5.73 31.00 -16.67
CA LEU A 174 4.51 30.53 -16.01
C LEU A 174 4.76 29.14 -15.40
N TYR A 175 4.25 28.92 -14.20
CA TYR A 175 4.22 27.62 -13.55
C TYR A 175 2.81 27.32 -13.08
N GLY A 176 2.37 26.08 -13.26
CA GLY A 176 1.12 25.66 -12.66
C GLY A 176 1.07 24.17 -12.36
N THR A 177 0.26 23.80 -11.36
CA THR A 177 0.04 22.41 -10.94
C THR A 177 -1.39 21.99 -11.23
N SER A 178 -1.58 20.81 -11.84
CA SER A 178 -2.91 20.27 -12.16
C SER A 178 -3.75 21.27 -12.98
N ALA A 179 -4.91 21.70 -12.49
CA ALA A 179 -5.71 22.76 -13.09
C ALA A 179 -4.91 24.05 -13.38
N GLY A 180 -3.95 24.41 -12.52
CA GLY A 180 -3.08 25.56 -12.72
C GLY A 180 -2.13 25.42 -13.90
N ALA A 181 -1.69 24.20 -14.22
CA ALA A 181 -0.89 23.94 -15.43
C ALA A 181 -1.71 24.24 -16.70
N GLN A 182 -3.01 23.95 -16.66
CA GLN A 182 -3.90 24.32 -17.76
C GLN A 182 -4.17 25.81 -17.81
N MET A 183 -4.29 26.49 -16.67
CA MET A 183 -4.39 27.95 -16.64
C MET A 183 -3.12 28.62 -17.22
N ALA A 184 -1.93 28.09 -16.93
CA ALA A 184 -0.68 28.54 -17.54
C ALA A 184 -0.66 28.33 -19.07
N THR A 185 -1.20 27.19 -19.52
CA THR A 185 -1.41 26.91 -20.95
C THR A 185 -2.40 27.90 -21.56
N ALA A 186 -3.52 28.18 -20.89
CA ALA A 186 -4.53 29.13 -21.34
C ALA A 186 -3.99 30.57 -21.43
N CYS A 187 -3.18 31.00 -20.45
CA CYS A 187 -2.48 32.29 -20.51
C CYS A 187 -1.61 32.40 -21.76
N THR A 188 -0.96 31.31 -22.15
CA THR A 188 -0.11 31.26 -23.36
C THR A 188 -0.94 31.35 -24.64
N ILE A 189 -2.05 30.62 -24.68
CA ILE A 189 -3.01 30.69 -25.80
C ILE A 189 -3.51 32.12 -25.96
N LEU A 190 -3.95 32.74 -24.87
CA LEU A 190 -4.43 34.12 -24.88
C LEU A 190 -3.33 35.11 -25.26
N ASP A 191 -2.08 34.95 -24.79
CA ASP A 191 -0.97 35.82 -25.20
C ASP A 191 -0.71 35.70 -26.71
N ILE A 192 -0.71 34.49 -27.26
CA ILE A 192 -0.57 34.26 -28.72
C ILE A 192 -1.71 34.91 -29.49
N GLU A 193 -2.96 34.68 -29.09
CA GLU A 193 -4.17 35.25 -29.72
C GLU A 193 -4.15 36.79 -29.70
N ASN A 194 -3.55 37.40 -28.68
CA ASN A 194 -3.41 38.85 -28.54
C ASN A 194 -2.10 39.42 -29.12
N GLY A 195 -1.36 38.64 -29.92
CA GLY A 195 -0.17 39.11 -30.63
C GLY A 195 1.13 39.08 -29.82
N ARG A 196 1.22 38.24 -28.79
CA ARG A 196 2.41 37.96 -27.95
C ARG A 196 2.99 39.18 -27.25
N GLN A 197 2.11 39.98 -26.68
CA GLN A 197 2.50 41.25 -26.08
C GLN A 197 3.28 41.09 -24.77
N GLY A 198 3.33 39.89 -24.16
CA GLY A 198 4.00 39.68 -22.88
C GLY A 198 5.18 38.72 -22.84
N LYS A 199 5.73 38.32 -23.99
CA LYS A 199 7.01 37.58 -24.12
C LYS A 199 7.22 36.40 -23.15
N ILE A 200 6.21 35.55 -22.98
CA ILE A 200 6.36 34.32 -22.18
C ILE A 200 7.54 33.51 -22.75
N ARG A 201 8.56 33.23 -21.94
CA ARG A 201 9.78 32.54 -22.35
C ARG A 201 9.73 31.05 -22.07
N GLY A 202 8.99 30.62 -21.05
CA GLY A 202 8.74 29.21 -20.82
C GLY A 202 7.60 28.90 -19.84
N LEU A 203 7.12 27.66 -19.92
CA LEU A 203 6.08 27.08 -19.10
C LEU A 203 6.63 25.88 -18.33
N PHE A 204 6.21 25.71 -17.09
CA PHE A 204 6.32 24.45 -16.38
C PHE A 204 4.92 23.93 -16.06
N LEU A 205 4.55 22.84 -16.73
CA LEU A 205 3.25 22.20 -16.65
C LEU A 205 3.37 20.97 -15.74
N HIS A 206 2.95 21.13 -14.49
CA HIS A 206 3.07 20.11 -13.47
C HIS A 206 1.77 19.28 -13.37
N GLY A 207 1.70 18.14 -14.07
CA GLY A 207 0.52 17.26 -14.09
C GLY A 207 -0.71 17.85 -14.80
N SER A 208 -0.58 18.25 -16.06
CA SER A 208 -1.66 18.89 -16.86
C SER A 208 -2.61 17.84 -17.48
N SER A 209 -3.88 18.20 -17.78
CA SER A 209 -4.75 17.32 -18.57
C SER A 209 -4.41 17.37 -20.06
N SER A 210 -4.23 18.57 -20.60
CA SER A 210 -3.96 18.90 -22.01
C SER A 210 -5.01 18.42 -23.04
N VAL A 211 -5.91 17.52 -22.64
CA VAL A 211 -7.07 17.02 -23.37
C VAL A 211 -8.11 16.48 -22.39
N ASP A 212 -9.38 16.72 -22.69
CA ASP A 212 -10.50 16.10 -22.00
C ASP A 212 -10.38 14.57 -22.10
N PRO A 213 -10.48 13.82 -20.99
CA PRO A 213 -10.48 12.36 -21.01
C PRO A 213 -11.47 11.72 -21.98
N HIS A 214 -12.62 12.37 -22.20
CA HIS A 214 -13.63 11.92 -23.17
C HIS A 214 -13.23 12.15 -24.63
N LEU A 215 -12.18 12.96 -24.87
CA LEU A 215 -11.62 13.29 -26.18
C LEU A 215 -10.20 12.73 -26.37
N PHE A 216 -9.77 11.77 -25.53
CA PHE A 216 -8.47 11.13 -25.69
C PHE A 216 -8.32 10.53 -27.10
N PRO A 217 -7.20 10.79 -27.80
CA PRO A 217 -6.85 10.14 -29.05
C PRO A 217 -6.50 8.66 -28.84
N THR A 218 -7.48 7.84 -28.45
CA THR A 218 -7.30 6.44 -28.04
C THR A 218 -6.71 5.58 -29.17
N GLU A 219 -6.93 5.95 -30.44
CA GLU A 219 -6.33 5.30 -31.60
C GLU A 219 -4.80 5.43 -31.66
N LYS A 220 -4.21 6.38 -30.92
CA LYS A 220 -2.75 6.53 -30.78
C LYS A 220 -2.18 5.72 -29.61
N ILE A 221 -3.02 5.17 -28.75
CA ILE A 221 -2.63 4.46 -27.52
C ILE A 221 -2.73 2.95 -27.76
N GLN A 222 -1.72 2.20 -27.32
CA GLN A 222 -1.76 0.72 -27.37
C GLN A 222 -2.34 0.16 -26.07
N GLY A 223 -3.49 -0.50 -26.16
CA GLY A 223 -4.21 -1.07 -25.01
C GLY A 223 -5.14 -0.05 -24.34
N ASP A 224 -5.49 -0.29 -23.08
CA ASP A 224 -6.34 0.62 -22.31
C ASP A 224 -5.66 1.98 -22.08
N HIS A 225 -6.41 3.07 -22.11
CA HIS A 225 -5.88 4.41 -21.82
C HIS A 225 -5.85 4.71 -20.30
N SER A 226 -5.18 5.80 -19.91
CA SER A 226 -4.87 6.12 -18.51
C SER A 226 -6.08 6.23 -17.57
N MET A 227 -7.26 6.65 -18.05
CA MET A 227 -8.48 6.65 -17.21
C MET A 227 -8.91 5.25 -16.78
N ILE A 228 -8.65 4.23 -17.61
CA ILE A 228 -8.98 2.84 -17.29
C ILE A 228 -7.85 2.25 -16.42
N GLN A 229 -6.60 2.46 -16.82
CA GLN A 229 -5.43 1.92 -16.11
C GLN A 229 -5.28 2.47 -14.69
N ASN A 230 -5.59 3.76 -14.50
CA ASN A 230 -5.46 4.48 -13.24
C ASN A 230 -6.82 4.76 -12.59
N LYS A 231 -7.85 3.98 -12.93
CA LYS A 231 -9.23 4.22 -12.46
C LYS A 231 -9.39 4.27 -10.94
N ASP A 232 -8.51 3.56 -10.23
CA ASP A 232 -8.48 3.47 -8.77
C ASP A 232 -7.24 4.18 -8.18
N ALA A 233 -6.69 5.18 -8.87
CA ALA A 233 -5.51 5.89 -8.39
C ALA A 233 -5.76 6.56 -7.02
N PRO A 234 -4.80 6.46 -6.09
CA PRO A 234 -5.01 6.73 -4.66
C PRO A 234 -5.39 8.19 -4.33
N PHE A 235 -4.93 9.16 -5.12
CA PHE A 235 -5.24 10.58 -4.88
C PHE A 235 -6.27 11.13 -5.87
N LEU A 236 -6.04 10.93 -7.17
CA LEU A 236 -6.93 11.37 -8.24
C LEU A 236 -7.41 10.16 -9.04
N ASP A 237 -8.53 9.58 -8.63
CA ASP A 237 -9.13 8.43 -9.30
C ASP A 237 -10.03 8.86 -10.48
N ALA A 238 -10.54 7.91 -11.27
CA ALA A 238 -11.37 8.25 -12.42
C ALA A 238 -12.69 8.93 -12.00
N ARG A 239 -13.25 8.62 -10.82
CA ARG A 239 -14.49 9.24 -10.33
C ARG A 239 -14.25 10.70 -9.94
N ASP A 240 -13.11 10.99 -9.34
CA ASP A 240 -12.69 12.36 -9.01
C ASP A 240 -12.51 13.20 -10.28
N VAL A 241 -11.92 12.63 -11.33
CA VAL A 241 -11.83 13.31 -12.64
C VAL A 241 -13.20 13.61 -13.21
N GLU A 242 -14.12 12.64 -13.24
CA GLU A 242 -15.49 12.86 -13.72
C GLU A 242 -16.22 13.94 -12.91
N ARG A 243 -16.02 13.98 -11.58
CA ARG A 243 -16.57 15.05 -10.72
C ARG A 243 -16.04 16.42 -11.10
N TYR A 244 -14.73 16.57 -11.29
CA TYR A 244 -14.16 17.87 -11.66
C TYR A 244 -14.64 18.32 -13.04
N VAL A 245 -14.72 17.40 -14.00
CA VAL A 245 -15.26 17.66 -15.34
C VAL A 245 -16.73 18.07 -15.27
N ALA A 246 -17.51 17.49 -14.36
CA ALA A 246 -18.91 17.87 -14.14
C ALA A 246 -19.05 19.23 -13.41
N TRP A 247 -18.29 19.45 -12.33
CA TRP A 247 -18.41 20.66 -11.50
C TRP A 247 -17.93 21.94 -12.19
N ARG A 248 -16.99 21.85 -13.13
CA ARG A 248 -16.49 23.03 -13.86
C ARG A 248 -17.55 23.72 -14.73
N ASN A 249 -18.65 23.03 -15.04
CA ASN A 249 -19.82 23.56 -15.78
C ASN A 249 -19.45 24.29 -17.10
N SER A 250 -18.55 23.69 -17.88
CA SER A 250 -18.08 24.21 -19.17
C SER A 250 -18.99 23.77 -20.32
N PRO A 251 -19.19 24.58 -21.38
CA PRO A 251 -19.90 24.13 -22.57
C PRO A 251 -19.19 22.92 -23.21
N ALA A 252 -19.95 21.86 -23.49
CA ALA A 252 -19.40 20.64 -24.10
C ALA A 252 -19.07 20.88 -25.58
N GLU A 253 -17.79 20.78 -25.91
CA GLU A 253 -17.10 20.48 -27.18
C GLU A 253 -15.59 20.69 -26.93
N ALA A 254 -14.70 20.41 -27.89
CA ALA A 254 -13.23 20.51 -27.73
C ALA A 254 -12.74 21.92 -27.36
N ASP A 255 -12.92 22.32 -26.10
CA ASP A 255 -12.56 23.64 -25.59
C ASP A 255 -11.05 23.82 -25.64
N ARG A 256 -10.60 24.98 -26.14
CA ARG A 256 -9.18 25.24 -26.35
C ARG A 256 -8.35 25.37 -25.08
N PHE A 257 -8.98 25.71 -23.95
CA PHE A 257 -8.29 25.82 -22.67
C PHE A 257 -8.20 24.47 -21.96
N PHE A 258 -9.22 23.62 -22.09
CA PHE A 258 -9.18 22.27 -21.50
C PHE A 258 -8.45 21.25 -22.38
N SER A 259 -8.64 21.36 -23.70
CA SER A 259 -8.20 20.38 -24.69
C SER A 259 -7.32 20.96 -25.80
N PRO A 260 -6.25 21.71 -25.48
CA PRO A 260 -5.39 22.34 -26.47
C PRO A 260 -4.79 21.35 -27.48
N LEU A 261 -4.56 20.09 -27.11
CA LEU A 261 -4.04 19.06 -28.03
C LEU A 261 -4.94 18.83 -29.26
N VAL A 262 -6.26 18.83 -29.06
CA VAL A 262 -7.23 18.51 -30.12
C VAL A 262 -7.95 19.75 -30.66
N ALA A 263 -7.95 20.84 -29.90
CA ALA A 263 -8.67 22.07 -30.24
C ALA A 263 -7.81 23.10 -31.01
N LEU A 264 -6.49 23.12 -30.80
CA LEU A 264 -5.61 24.11 -31.41
C LEU A 264 -5.01 23.62 -32.74
N SER A 265 -4.79 24.55 -33.66
CA SER A 265 -4.06 24.25 -34.90
C SER A 265 -2.55 24.17 -34.65
N ASP A 266 -1.85 23.49 -35.55
CA ASP A 266 -0.39 23.39 -35.54
C ASP A 266 0.29 24.77 -35.57
N GLU A 267 -0.29 25.73 -36.28
CA GLU A 267 0.22 27.11 -36.37
C GLU A 267 0.19 27.81 -35.01
N VAL A 268 -0.82 27.54 -34.18
CA VAL A 268 -0.89 28.08 -32.82
C VAL A 268 0.08 27.33 -31.91
N LEU A 269 0.09 26.00 -31.95
CA LEU A 269 0.99 25.18 -31.13
C LEU A 269 2.47 25.47 -31.39
N LYS A 270 2.87 25.71 -32.64
CA LYS A 270 4.24 26.12 -33.01
C LYS A 270 4.70 27.44 -32.37
N GLN A 271 3.76 28.29 -31.95
CA GLN A 271 4.08 29.58 -31.35
C GLN A 271 4.31 29.51 -29.85
N PHE A 272 3.97 28.39 -29.19
CA PHE A 272 4.23 28.22 -27.77
C PHE A 272 5.72 28.40 -27.44
N PRO A 273 6.03 28.89 -26.22
CA PRO A 273 7.40 29.02 -25.76
C PRO A 273 7.97 27.66 -25.34
N MET A 274 9.12 27.65 -24.68
CA MET A 274 9.68 26.42 -24.10
C MET A 274 8.68 25.81 -23.10
N VAL A 275 8.33 24.54 -23.26
CA VAL A 275 7.41 23.85 -22.36
C VAL A 275 8.15 22.76 -21.61
N PHE A 276 8.10 22.79 -20.29
CA PHE A 276 8.52 21.69 -19.42
C PHE A 276 7.29 20.93 -18.95
N ASN A 277 7.15 19.67 -19.39
CA ASN A 277 5.99 18.82 -19.07
C ASN A 277 6.38 17.76 -18.03
N GLN A 278 5.91 17.91 -16.80
CA GLN A 278 6.06 16.90 -15.75
C GLN A 278 4.82 16.01 -15.72
N VAL A 279 4.99 14.73 -16.08
CA VAL A 279 3.92 13.74 -16.21
C VAL A 279 4.00 12.71 -15.09
N TYR A 280 2.83 12.31 -14.59
CA TYR A 280 2.66 11.36 -13.50
C TYR A 280 2.16 10.00 -14.00
N GLY A 281 2.79 8.91 -13.53
CA GLY A 281 2.50 7.56 -14.02
C GLY A 281 1.12 7.03 -13.61
N MET A 282 0.73 7.30 -12.35
CA MET A 282 -0.57 6.94 -11.75
C MET A 282 -1.56 8.11 -11.83
N ASP A 283 -1.64 8.73 -12.99
CA ASP A 283 -2.54 9.86 -13.26
C ASP A 283 -3.56 9.48 -14.34
N CYS A 284 -4.83 9.73 -14.07
CA CYS A 284 -5.91 9.56 -15.04
C CYS A 284 -5.71 10.44 -16.30
N PHE A 285 -5.06 11.60 -16.15
CA PHE A 285 -4.74 12.53 -17.24
C PHE A 285 -3.45 12.21 -18.01
N ARG A 286 -2.66 11.21 -17.56
CA ARG A 286 -1.31 10.91 -18.06
C ARG A 286 -1.21 10.92 -19.59
N ASP A 287 -2.06 10.15 -20.26
CA ASP A 287 -1.92 9.92 -21.70
C ASP A 287 -2.15 11.19 -22.50
N GLY A 288 -3.08 12.03 -22.08
CA GLY A 288 -3.33 13.34 -22.68
C GLY A 288 -2.12 14.27 -22.59
N HIS A 289 -1.46 14.29 -21.43
CA HIS A 289 -0.26 15.09 -21.19
C HIS A 289 0.93 14.59 -22.03
N ILE A 290 1.13 13.27 -22.13
CA ILE A 290 2.18 12.68 -22.97
C ILE A 290 1.96 13.02 -24.44
N LEU A 291 0.75 12.80 -24.95
CA LEU A 291 0.42 13.06 -26.35
C LEU A 291 0.57 14.56 -26.71
N PHE A 292 0.26 15.46 -25.78
CA PHE A 292 0.53 16.89 -25.94
C PHE A 292 2.03 17.18 -26.04
N ALA A 293 2.84 16.62 -25.13
CA ALA A 293 4.29 16.79 -25.16
C ALA A 293 4.92 16.23 -26.44
N GLU A 294 4.47 15.06 -26.91
CA GLU A 294 4.88 14.46 -28.17
C GLU A 294 4.52 15.35 -29.35
N ARG A 295 3.28 15.86 -29.40
CA ARG A 295 2.83 16.74 -30.48
C ARG A 295 3.65 18.03 -30.54
N MET A 296 3.89 18.66 -29.41
CA MET A 296 4.70 19.87 -29.31
C MET A 296 6.15 19.65 -29.80
N LYS A 297 6.71 18.47 -29.52
CA LYS A 297 8.03 18.05 -30.01
C LYS A 297 8.05 17.86 -31.52
N GLU A 298 7.04 17.18 -32.10
CA GLU A 298 6.92 16.99 -33.55
C GLU A 298 6.88 18.32 -34.31
N LEU A 299 6.24 19.34 -33.73
CA LEU A 299 6.08 20.65 -34.33
C LEU A 299 7.35 21.52 -34.25
N GLY A 300 8.43 21.03 -33.64
CA GLY A 300 9.70 21.74 -33.57
C GLY A 300 9.67 22.99 -32.67
N VAL A 301 8.67 23.11 -31.80
CA VAL A 301 8.74 24.03 -30.65
C VAL A 301 10.00 23.64 -29.87
N ASP A 302 10.75 24.63 -29.35
CA ASP A 302 11.90 24.41 -28.43
C ASP A 302 11.39 23.93 -27.06
N ASN A 303 10.58 22.91 -27.15
CA ASN A 303 10.06 21.99 -26.20
C ASN A 303 11.09 20.89 -26.22
N ALA A 304 12.19 21.06 -25.48
CA ALA A 304 13.01 19.92 -25.18
C ALA A 304 12.05 18.89 -24.56
N PRO A 305 11.80 17.71 -25.19
CA PRO A 305 11.24 16.61 -24.46
C PRO A 305 12.30 16.23 -23.42
N ARG A 306 12.22 16.85 -22.25
CA ARG A 306 12.56 16.15 -21.03
C ARG A 306 11.24 15.63 -20.52
N THR A 307 10.73 14.62 -21.20
CA THR A 307 10.14 13.52 -20.45
C THR A 307 11.26 13.11 -19.48
N SER A 308 11.26 13.65 -18.26
CA SER A 308 11.51 12.77 -17.13
C SER A 308 10.64 11.56 -17.43
N ALA A 309 11.27 10.40 -17.61
CA ALA A 309 10.54 9.16 -17.84
C ALA A 309 9.32 9.21 -16.91
N PRO A 310 8.08 9.08 -17.43
CA PRO A 310 6.86 9.41 -16.69
C PRO A 310 7.03 8.88 -15.30
N ALA A 311 7.10 9.78 -14.31
CA ALA A 311 7.67 9.50 -13.00
C ALA A 311 7.06 8.19 -12.53
N PRO A 312 7.77 7.05 -12.69
CA PRO A 312 7.13 5.77 -12.56
C PRO A 312 6.73 5.74 -11.11
N SER A 313 5.43 5.54 -10.85
CA SER A 313 4.80 5.49 -9.52
C SER A 313 4.24 6.75 -8.86
N VAL A 314 4.39 7.97 -9.38
CA VAL A 314 3.87 9.14 -8.64
C VAL A 314 2.50 9.59 -9.21
N PRO A 315 1.49 9.87 -8.37
CA PRO A 315 0.17 10.38 -8.78
C PRO A 315 0.14 11.91 -8.87
N THR A 316 -0.91 12.44 -9.53
CA THR A 316 -1.11 13.83 -9.99
C THR A 316 -1.18 14.92 -8.93
N SER A 317 -0.87 14.63 -7.68
CA SER A 317 -0.98 15.62 -6.60
C SER A 317 0.01 15.30 -5.48
N GLN A 318 1.18 15.90 -5.52
CA GLN A 318 2.10 15.95 -4.38
C GLN A 318 1.62 16.87 -3.25
N PHE A 319 0.33 16.84 -2.90
CA PHE A 319 -0.13 17.61 -1.74
C PHE A 319 0.13 16.91 -0.40
N VAL A 320 0.72 15.69 -0.37
CA VAL A 320 0.81 14.93 0.89
C VAL A 320 2.04 14.01 0.94
N ILE A 321 3.23 14.52 1.27
CA ILE A 321 4.32 13.70 1.83
C ILE A 321 5.02 14.51 2.93
N SER A 322 5.24 13.90 4.11
CA SER A 322 5.89 14.58 5.25
C SER A 322 7.34 15.02 4.98
N PRO A 323 7.97 15.92 5.76
CA PRO A 323 9.33 16.39 5.55
C PRO A 323 10.34 15.29 5.84
N GLU A 324 10.08 14.47 6.88
CA GLU A 324 10.91 13.30 7.20
C GLU A 324 10.80 12.20 6.14
N LEU A 325 9.65 12.08 5.48
CA LEU A 325 9.48 11.21 4.33
C LEU A 325 10.10 11.85 3.09
N SER A 326 9.83 13.12 2.79
CA SER A 326 10.28 13.83 1.59
C SER A 326 11.80 13.85 1.47
N GLU A 327 12.57 14.19 2.51
CA GLU A 327 14.04 14.13 2.41
C GLU A 327 14.58 12.70 2.20
N ARG A 328 13.89 11.68 2.73
CA ARG A 328 14.25 10.25 2.54
C ARG A 328 13.68 9.62 1.25
N PHE A 329 12.60 10.17 0.70
CA PHE A 329 11.89 9.74 -0.52
C PHE A 329 12.53 10.35 -1.76
N ILE A 330 12.92 11.62 -1.69
CA ILE A 330 13.68 12.34 -2.73
C ILE A 330 14.97 11.60 -3.07
N ASP A 331 15.57 10.92 -2.09
CA ASP A 331 16.78 10.14 -2.28
C ASP A 331 16.55 8.68 -2.64
N ASN A 332 15.32 8.14 -2.70
CA ASN A 332 15.12 6.69 -2.96
C ASN A 332 14.12 6.36 -4.10
N VAL A 333 13.19 7.26 -4.41
CA VAL A 333 12.21 7.08 -5.51
C VAL A 333 12.69 7.80 -6.76
N ASN A 334 12.85 7.07 -7.87
CA ASN A 334 13.40 7.64 -9.11
C ASN A 334 12.51 8.77 -9.68
N GLY A 335 11.18 8.63 -9.55
CA GLY A 335 10.22 9.63 -10.02
C GLY A 335 10.34 11.00 -9.34
N ILE A 336 10.68 11.03 -8.05
CA ILE A 336 10.87 12.29 -7.30
C ILE A 336 12.25 12.88 -7.63
N ARG A 337 13.30 12.06 -7.71
CA ARG A 337 14.62 12.52 -8.20
C ARG A 337 14.54 13.20 -9.57
N ASP A 338 13.74 12.63 -10.47
CA ASP A 338 13.53 13.16 -11.83
C ASP A 338 12.73 14.47 -11.84
N GLU A 339 11.75 14.61 -10.95
CA GLU A 339 11.03 15.88 -10.72
C GLU A 339 11.99 16.98 -10.24
N TRP A 340 12.81 16.69 -9.22
CA TRP A 340 13.82 17.64 -8.73
C TRP A 340 14.86 17.97 -9.79
N ALA A 341 15.23 17.01 -10.64
CA ALA A 341 16.08 17.26 -11.79
C ALA A 341 15.40 18.18 -12.82
N GLY A 342 14.11 17.97 -13.08
CA GLY A 342 13.27 18.83 -13.92
C GLY A 342 13.18 20.26 -13.42
N MET A 343 12.80 20.42 -12.14
CA MET A 343 12.72 21.73 -11.48
C MET A 343 14.10 22.42 -11.44
N LYS A 344 15.20 21.70 -11.17
CA LYS A 344 16.57 22.27 -11.23
C LYS A 344 16.97 22.74 -12.63
N VAL A 345 16.58 22.00 -13.67
CA VAL A 345 16.83 22.39 -15.06
C VAL A 345 16.03 23.63 -15.43
N PHE A 346 14.76 23.69 -15.03
CA PHE A 346 13.92 24.85 -15.24
C PHE A 346 14.46 26.07 -14.49
N ILE A 347 14.88 25.91 -13.24
CA ILE A 347 15.56 26.96 -12.48
C ILE A 347 16.86 27.41 -13.14
N ALA A 348 17.68 26.50 -13.66
CA ALA A 348 18.89 26.89 -14.38
C ALA A 348 18.59 27.75 -15.61
N ALA A 349 17.46 27.47 -16.29
CA ALA A 349 16.95 28.28 -17.40
C ALA A 349 16.39 29.64 -16.93
N ILE A 350 15.68 29.69 -15.80
CA ILE A 350 15.14 30.93 -15.22
C ILE A 350 16.25 31.83 -14.65
N ALA A 351 17.25 31.26 -13.99
CA ALA A 351 18.32 32.00 -13.28
C ALA A 351 19.46 32.49 -14.19
N GLY A 352 19.42 32.21 -15.50
CA GLY A 352 20.37 32.75 -16.47
C GLY A 352 21.73 32.04 -16.56
N TYR A 353 21.83 30.74 -16.24
CA TYR A 353 23.07 29.98 -16.48
C TYR A 353 23.19 29.59 -17.97
N ASP A 354 23.81 30.46 -18.77
CA ASP A 354 24.00 30.37 -20.24
C ASP A 354 24.81 29.15 -20.77
N SER A 355 25.03 28.08 -20.00
CA SER A 355 25.92 26.98 -20.40
C SER A 355 25.37 25.56 -20.29
N VAL A 356 24.11 25.35 -19.88
CA VAL A 356 23.56 23.99 -19.81
C VAL A 356 22.94 23.60 -21.16
N LYS A 357 23.78 23.17 -22.11
CA LYS A 357 23.28 22.35 -23.23
C LYS A 357 22.63 21.09 -22.62
N PRO A 358 21.35 20.79 -22.88
CA PRO A 358 20.72 19.56 -22.44
C PRO A 358 21.51 18.37 -22.97
N ARG A 359 22.12 17.56 -22.10
CA ARG A 359 22.51 16.20 -22.51
C ARG A 359 21.26 15.32 -22.45
N PRO A 360 20.82 14.70 -23.55
CA PRO A 360 19.78 13.69 -23.49
C PRO A 360 20.28 12.52 -22.63
N LEU A 361 19.54 12.17 -21.57
CA LEU A 361 19.71 10.86 -20.95
C LEU A 361 19.05 9.84 -21.89
N PRO A 362 19.75 8.80 -22.34
CA PRO A 362 19.15 7.80 -23.21
C PRO A 362 18.03 7.07 -22.47
N LEU A 363 16.91 6.88 -23.16
CA LEU A 363 15.85 5.94 -22.76
C LEU A 363 16.47 4.54 -22.74
N GLY A 364 16.90 4.05 -21.58
CA GLY A 364 17.38 2.67 -21.46
C GLY A 364 18.34 2.39 -20.30
N GLU A 365 17.88 1.53 -19.39
CA GLU A 365 18.58 0.76 -18.35
C GLU A 365 19.22 1.46 -17.12
N PRO A 366 19.03 0.89 -15.90
CA PRO A 366 19.57 1.43 -14.67
C PRO A 366 21.08 1.22 -14.59
N ARG A 367 21.87 2.30 -14.44
CA ARG A 367 23.31 2.19 -14.14
C ARG A 367 23.66 2.81 -12.79
N HIS A 368 24.27 2.01 -11.94
CA HIS A 368 24.86 2.40 -10.65
C HIS A 368 26.10 3.30 -10.84
N ILE A 369 26.23 4.40 -10.09
CA ILE A 369 27.47 5.22 -10.02
C ILE A 369 27.82 5.55 -8.54
N PRO A 370 29.03 5.25 -8.02
CA PRO A 370 29.34 5.30 -6.58
C PRO A 370 29.97 6.62 -6.03
N PHE A 371 29.85 7.76 -6.71
CA PHE A 371 30.70 8.93 -6.41
C PHE A 371 30.17 9.91 -5.34
N LEU A 372 28.90 9.83 -4.92
CA LEU A 372 28.28 10.86 -4.06
C LEU A 372 28.29 10.57 -2.54
N ARG A 373 28.79 9.41 -2.11
CA ARG A 373 28.69 8.95 -0.70
C ARG A 373 29.57 9.73 0.30
N ARG A 374 30.54 10.52 -0.16
CA ARG A 374 31.49 11.24 0.73
C ARG A 374 31.09 12.67 1.08
N TRP A 375 30.02 13.21 0.50
CA TRP A 375 29.65 14.63 0.69
C TRP A 375 28.53 14.86 1.71
N SER A 376 27.67 13.87 1.98
CA SER A 376 26.51 13.99 2.89
C SER A 376 26.87 14.04 4.37
N GLU A 377 27.93 13.36 4.82
CA GLU A 377 28.27 13.22 6.24
C GLU A 377 28.82 14.52 6.89
N ARG A 378 29.45 15.40 6.09
CA ARG A 378 29.96 16.69 6.59
C ARG A 378 28.87 17.76 6.72
N PHE A 379 27.83 17.69 5.90
CA PHE A 379 26.77 18.70 5.85
C PHE A 379 25.76 18.53 6.99
N ILE A 380 25.40 17.29 7.32
CA ILE A 380 24.47 16.95 8.41
C ILE A 380 25.00 17.36 9.79
N ASN A 381 26.31 17.21 10.02
CA ASN A 381 26.94 17.59 11.28
C ASN A 381 27.03 19.12 11.50
N THR A 382 27.01 19.92 10.43
CA THR A 382 27.05 21.39 10.53
C THR A 382 25.68 21.96 10.89
N ILE A 383 24.60 21.37 10.39
CA ILE A 383 23.22 21.83 10.66
C ILE A 383 22.77 21.43 12.07
N LEU A 384 23.07 20.21 12.52
CA LEU A 384 22.73 19.76 13.88
C LEU A 384 23.38 20.63 14.97
N ASN A 385 24.59 21.14 14.73
CA ASN A 385 25.28 22.02 15.67
C ASN A 385 24.77 23.48 15.65
N ALA A 386 24.19 23.93 14.52
CA ALA A 386 23.70 25.31 14.39
C ALA A 386 22.28 25.52 14.94
N VAL A 387 21.44 24.47 14.93
CA VAL A 387 20.02 24.57 15.29
C VAL A 387 19.76 24.35 16.79
N ILE A 388 20.59 23.56 17.48
CA ILE A 388 20.30 23.11 18.86
C ILE A 388 20.69 24.16 19.93
N GLY A 389 21.40 25.23 19.56
CA GLY A 389 21.88 26.24 20.52
C GLY A 389 20.90 27.37 20.88
N LYS A 390 19.71 27.48 20.25
CA LYS A 390 18.92 28.72 20.34
C LYS A 390 17.46 28.63 20.79
N VAL A 391 16.87 27.44 20.96
CA VAL A 391 15.45 27.36 21.33
C VAL A 391 15.22 26.19 22.28
N LEU A 392 15.13 26.48 23.59
CA LEU A 392 14.15 25.98 24.57
C LEU A 392 14.69 26.14 26.00
N TRP A 393 13.94 26.92 26.79
CA TRP A 393 14.20 27.28 28.18
C TRP A 393 13.47 26.31 29.11
N ASP A 394 14.03 25.11 29.33
CA ASP A 394 13.77 24.24 30.50
C ASP A 394 14.75 23.04 30.47
N GLU A 395 15.86 23.12 31.22
CA GLU A 395 16.90 22.08 31.25
C GLU A 395 16.44 20.76 31.88
N HIS A 396 15.41 20.76 32.72
CA HIS A 396 14.99 19.57 33.45
C HIS A 396 14.05 18.71 32.60
N LYS A 397 13.08 19.37 31.94
CA LYS A 397 12.21 18.75 30.95
C LYS A 397 12.99 18.27 29.73
N TYR A 398 14.04 18.99 29.35
CA TYR A 398 14.99 18.58 28.31
C TYR A 398 15.73 17.29 28.67
N LYS A 399 16.15 17.07 29.92
CA LYS A 399 16.87 15.85 30.31
C LYS A 399 15.98 14.61 30.34
N GLU A 400 14.72 14.74 30.79
CA GLU A 400 13.74 13.64 30.73
C GLU A 400 13.35 13.31 29.28
N ILE A 401 12.97 14.32 28.50
CA ILE A 401 12.61 14.16 27.08
C ILE A 401 13.80 13.65 26.27
N LYS A 402 15.04 14.09 26.56
CA LYS A 402 16.25 13.58 25.92
C LYS A 402 16.60 12.16 26.37
N ALA A 403 16.29 11.73 27.60
CA ALA A 403 16.49 10.35 28.02
C ALA A 403 15.47 9.42 27.36
N GLU A 404 14.19 9.79 27.35
CA GLU A 404 13.12 9.06 26.66
C GLU A 404 13.30 9.04 25.15
N LEU A 405 13.68 10.18 24.53
CA LEU A 405 14.02 10.24 23.11
C LEU A 405 15.31 9.49 22.82
N LYS A 406 16.34 9.52 23.67
CA LYS A 406 17.59 8.80 23.38
C LYS A 406 17.40 7.30 23.50
N GLU A 407 16.59 6.81 24.43
CA GLU A 407 16.28 5.38 24.58
C GLU A 407 15.29 4.91 23.49
N SER A 408 14.30 5.73 23.12
CA SER A 408 13.38 5.47 22.00
C SER A 408 14.08 5.58 20.64
N THR A 409 15.00 6.53 20.48
CA THR A 409 15.78 6.76 19.25
C THR A 409 16.94 5.79 19.14
N GLU A 410 17.60 5.35 20.21
CA GLU A 410 18.62 4.29 20.12
C GLU A 410 17.98 2.94 19.78
N VAL A 411 16.80 2.63 20.35
CA VAL A 411 16.03 1.43 19.93
C VAL A 411 15.54 1.56 18.49
N PHE A 412 14.99 2.72 18.09
CA PHE A 412 14.48 2.94 16.73
C PHE A 412 15.59 3.07 15.68
N VAL A 413 16.77 3.58 16.04
CA VAL A 413 17.97 3.65 15.18
C VAL A 413 18.65 2.29 15.08
N GLN A 414 18.60 1.46 16.12
CA GLN A 414 19.00 0.06 16.05
C GLN A 414 18.04 -0.73 15.14
N ASP A 415 16.73 -0.53 15.30
CA ASP A 415 15.70 -1.10 14.40
C ASP A 415 15.87 -0.62 12.94
N LEU A 416 16.19 0.65 12.70
CA LEU A 416 16.43 1.21 11.35
C LEU A 416 17.77 0.76 10.75
N ARG A 417 18.80 0.54 11.56
CA ARG A 417 20.09 -0.04 11.11
C ARG A 417 19.92 -1.50 10.72
N GLU A 418 19.08 -2.25 11.45
CA GLU A 418 18.69 -3.62 11.10
C GLU A 418 17.77 -3.68 9.86
N MET A 419 16.96 -2.63 9.58
CA MET A 419 16.05 -2.55 8.42
C MET A 419 16.65 -2.04 7.11
N THR A 420 17.78 -1.31 7.15
CA THR A 420 18.39 -0.70 5.96
C THR A 420 19.65 -1.44 5.47
N SER A 421 20.04 -2.53 6.13
CA SER A 421 21.08 -3.45 5.65
C SER A 421 20.45 -4.62 4.89
N THR A 422 20.46 -4.55 3.56
CA THR A 422 19.91 -5.56 2.61
C THR A 422 18.39 -5.77 2.66
N ALA A 423 17.78 -6.22 1.57
CA ALA A 423 16.35 -6.53 1.52
C ALA A 423 16.00 -7.48 2.68
N GLN A 424 15.22 -7.00 3.66
CA GLN A 424 14.90 -7.82 4.81
C GLN A 424 14.05 -9.03 4.37
N SER A 425 14.50 -10.18 4.82
CA SER A 425 13.84 -11.48 4.71
C SER A 425 12.40 -11.40 5.25
N LEU A 426 11.45 -12.18 4.70
CA LEU A 426 10.05 -12.19 5.19
C LEU A 426 10.01 -12.56 6.68
N ARG A 427 10.85 -13.53 7.07
CA ARG A 427 11.00 -13.97 8.46
C ARG A 427 11.47 -12.83 9.36
N SER A 428 12.47 -12.06 8.92
CA SER A 428 12.96 -10.90 9.67
C SER A 428 11.87 -9.83 9.82
N LEU A 429 11.13 -9.53 8.75
CA LEU A 429 10.03 -8.54 8.79
C LEU A 429 8.91 -8.94 9.77
N VAL A 430 8.51 -10.21 9.77
CA VAL A 430 7.48 -10.73 10.69
C VAL A 430 7.93 -10.59 12.14
N PHE A 431 9.15 -11.04 12.47
CA PHE A 431 9.62 -10.98 13.86
C PHE A 431 9.99 -9.58 14.34
N ALA A 432 10.48 -8.70 13.46
CA ALA A 432 10.68 -7.29 13.77
C ALA A 432 9.33 -6.60 14.09
N THR A 433 8.31 -6.83 13.26
CA THR A 433 6.96 -6.32 13.50
C THR A 433 6.37 -6.90 14.79
N TYR A 434 6.58 -8.20 15.05
CA TYR A 434 6.09 -8.89 16.25
C TYR A 434 6.68 -8.28 17.53
N LYS A 435 8.01 -8.07 17.58
CA LYS A 435 8.67 -7.44 18.73
C LYS A 435 8.14 -6.03 18.98
N ARG A 436 8.00 -5.23 17.92
CA ARG A 436 7.47 -3.87 18.00
C ARG A 436 6.02 -3.85 18.52
N ALA A 437 5.16 -4.71 17.97
CA ALA A 437 3.76 -4.80 18.34
C ALA A 437 3.56 -5.33 19.77
N LEU A 438 4.44 -6.24 20.22
CA LEU A 438 4.45 -6.72 21.60
C LEU A 438 4.88 -5.59 22.56
N LYS A 439 5.96 -4.88 22.23
CA LYS A 439 6.51 -3.80 23.06
C LYS A 439 5.52 -2.63 23.24
N ASN A 440 4.77 -2.28 22.20
CA ASN A 440 3.81 -1.18 22.24
C ASN A 440 2.39 -1.60 22.68
N GLY A 441 2.17 -2.87 23.03
CA GLY A 441 0.90 -3.39 23.51
C GLY A 441 -0.19 -3.57 22.43
N SER A 442 0.12 -3.36 21.16
CA SER A 442 -0.83 -3.57 20.05
C SER A 442 -1.10 -5.05 19.79
N LEU A 443 -0.15 -5.91 20.18
CA LEU A 443 -0.23 -7.36 20.16
C LEU A 443 -0.16 -7.90 21.60
N GLN A 444 -1.03 -8.84 21.92
CA GLN A 444 -1.13 -9.47 23.24
C GLN A 444 -0.74 -10.94 23.16
N PHE A 445 0.54 -11.22 23.38
CA PHE A 445 1.06 -12.57 23.40
C PHE A 445 0.64 -13.29 24.68
N SER A 446 0.15 -14.52 24.54
CA SER A 446 -0.11 -15.40 25.67
C SER A 446 0.91 -16.53 25.66
N GLU A 447 1.79 -16.55 26.66
CA GLU A 447 2.72 -17.66 26.85
C GLU A 447 1.95 -18.96 27.13
N THR A 448 2.42 -20.07 26.55
CA THR A 448 1.79 -21.38 26.66
C THR A 448 2.83 -22.43 27.01
N GLU A 449 2.45 -23.39 27.85
CA GLU A 449 3.29 -24.55 28.16
C GLU A 449 3.12 -25.59 27.04
N ALA A 450 4.20 -25.97 26.37
CA ALA A 450 4.20 -26.96 25.30
C ALA A 450 4.64 -28.33 25.83
N HIS A 451 3.92 -29.38 25.43
CA HIS A 451 4.19 -30.76 25.80
C HIS A 451 4.12 -31.66 24.57
N ALA A 452 5.12 -32.53 24.41
CA ALA A 452 5.10 -33.57 23.39
C ALA A 452 4.35 -34.80 23.91
N LEU A 453 3.48 -35.36 23.07
CA LEU A 453 2.72 -36.58 23.33
C LEU A 453 2.95 -37.54 22.17
N ALA A 454 3.24 -38.82 22.46
CA ALA A 454 3.36 -39.84 21.42
C ALA A 454 2.43 -41.02 21.72
N TYR A 455 1.70 -41.47 20.70
CA TYR A 455 0.84 -42.65 20.78
C TYR A 455 0.91 -43.44 19.46
N ASP A 456 1.20 -44.74 19.53
CA ASP A 456 1.38 -45.63 18.37
C ASP A 456 2.35 -45.06 17.30
N GLY A 457 3.40 -44.36 17.75
CA GLY A 457 4.39 -43.73 16.87
C GLY A 457 3.94 -42.40 16.26
N ILE A 458 2.70 -41.95 16.53
CA ILE A 458 2.18 -40.64 16.11
C ILE A 458 2.46 -39.61 17.20
N LYS A 459 3.14 -38.53 16.83
CA LYS A 459 3.49 -37.43 17.73
C LYS A 459 2.52 -36.25 17.62
N TYR A 460 2.14 -35.72 18.78
CA TYR A 460 1.25 -34.57 18.95
C TYR A 460 1.92 -33.51 19.82
N GLY A 461 1.75 -32.24 19.47
CA GLY A 461 2.17 -31.09 20.26
C GLY A 461 0.97 -30.50 21.00
N ILE A 462 0.97 -30.59 22.33
CA ILE A 462 -0.11 -30.09 23.18
C ILE A 462 0.35 -28.78 23.84
N ARG A 463 -0.41 -27.70 23.65
CA ARG A 463 -0.15 -26.39 24.28
C ARG A 463 -1.21 -26.05 25.31
N TYR A 464 -0.82 -25.83 26.55
CA TYR A 464 -1.70 -25.36 27.63
C TYR A 464 -1.79 -23.83 27.62
N ALA A 465 -3.01 -23.32 27.45
CA ALA A 465 -3.32 -21.90 27.22
C ALA A 465 -4.52 -21.43 28.06
N PRO A 466 -4.39 -21.30 29.40
CA PRO A 466 -5.50 -20.96 30.29
C PRO A 466 -6.07 -19.56 30.06
N ASN A 467 -5.26 -18.63 29.56
CA ASN A 467 -5.69 -17.25 29.28
C ASN A 467 -6.78 -17.16 28.20
N LEU A 468 -6.94 -18.18 27.36
CA LEU A 468 -8.00 -18.24 26.35
C LEU A 468 -9.41 -18.42 26.94
N LEU A 469 -9.53 -18.72 28.24
CA LEU A 469 -10.83 -18.77 28.93
C LEU A 469 -11.35 -17.36 29.28
N LYS A 470 -10.48 -16.37 29.38
CA LYS A 470 -10.85 -14.99 29.70
C LYS A 470 -11.38 -14.31 28.43
N LYS A 471 -12.69 -14.04 28.38
CA LYS A 471 -13.26 -13.20 27.30
C LYS A 471 -12.63 -11.80 27.37
N PRO A 472 -12.30 -11.15 26.24
CA PRO A 472 -11.82 -9.78 26.26
C PRO A 472 -12.86 -8.87 26.88
N THR A 473 -12.52 -8.20 27.97
CA THR A 473 -13.36 -7.23 28.68
C THR A 473 -13.51 -5.97 27.84
N SER A 474 -14.71 -5.73 27.32
CA SER A 474 -15.11 -4.38 26.88
C SER A 474 -15.12 -3.47 28.11
N GLN A 475 -14.38 -2.36 28.07
CA GLN A 475 -14.42 -1.35 29.14
C GLN A 475 -15.87 -0.90 29.39
N PRO A 476 -16.28 -0.66 30.65
CA PRO A 476 -17.64 -0.23 30.95
C PRO A 476 -17.84 1.20 30.45
N THR A 477 -18.69 1.39 29.44
CA THR A 477 -19.23 2.71 29.09
C THR A 477 -20.20 3.13 30.19
N ASN A 478 -20.03 4.35 30.71
CA ASN A 478 -20.87 4.96 31.74
C ASN A 478 -22.36 4.74 31.45
N ALA A 479 -23.06 4.11 32.41
CA ALA A 479 -24.48 3.83 32.35
C ALA A 479 -25.29 5.13 32.28
N GLY A 480 -26.00 5.35 31.17
CA GLY A 480 -26.87 6.52 31.01
C GLY A 480 -27.47 6.76 29.63
N GLN A 481 -27.06 6.03 28.59
CA GLN A 481 -27.64 6.18 27.24
C GLN A 481 -28.28 4.87 26.77
N LYS A 482 -29.53 4.98 26.30
CA LYS A 482 -30.32 3.89 25.73
C LYS A 482 -29.49 3.15 24.66
N ALA A 483 -29.52 1.82 24.72
CA ALA A 483 -28.78 0.94 23.84
C ALA A 483 -29.01 1.29 22.35
N PRO A 484 -27.95 1.53 21.56
CA PRO A 484 -28.07 1.59 20.11
C PRO A 484 -28.35 0.20 19.54
N ASN A 485 -28.97 0.18 18.36
CA ASN A 485 -29.21 -0.98 17.49
C ASN A 485 -28.04 -2.00 17.42
N PRO A 486 -28.29 -3.26 17.04
CA PRO A 486 -27.29 -4.33 17.05
C PRO A 486 -26.02 -3.90 16.31
N ILE A 487 -24.92 -3.81 17.06
CA ILE A 487 -23.59 -3.43 16.58
C ILE A 487 -23.21 -4.42 15.47
N VAL A 488 -23.10 -3.93 14.24
CA VAL A 488 -22.41 -4.64 13.16
C VAL A 488 -20.99 -4.90 13.66
N LYS A 489 -20.64 -6.17 13.87
CA LYS A 489 -19.32 -6.57 14.37
C LYS A 489 -18.27 -6.12 13.35
N ALA A 490 -17.47 -5.11 13.71
CA ALA A 490 -16.46 -4.54 12.82
C ALA A 490 -15.52 -5.64 12.29
N ASN A 491 -15.25 -5.61 10.98
CA ASN A 491 -14.31 -6.55 10.35
C ASN A 491 -12.89 -6.23 10.83
N PRO A 492 -12.22 -7.12 11.59
CA PRO A 492 -10.92 -6.81 12.19
C PRO A 492 -9.78 -6.70 11.17
N PHE A 493 -10.06 -7.04 9.90
CA PHE A 493 -9.13 -7.01 8.79
C PHE A 493 -9.34 -5.79 7.88
N LEU A 494 -10.40 -5.00 8.05
CA LEU A 494 -10.67 -3.83 7.18
C LEU A 494 -11.01 -2.58 8.01
N PRO A 495 -10.16 -1.53 7.97
CA PRO A 495 -8.80 -1.52 7.45
C PRO A 495 -7.84 -2.35 8.34
N PRO A 496 -6.71 -2.86 7.80
CA PRO A 496 -5.73 -3.60 8.60
C PRO A 496 -5.14 -2.69 9.69
N ASN A 497 -4.93 -3.24 10.90
CA ASN A 497 -4.31 -2.48 11.98
C ASN A 497 -2.85 -2.15 11.61
N PRO A 498 -2.46 -0.86 11.50
CA PRO A 498 -1.11 -0.48 11.09
C PRO A 498 -0.01 -1.02 12.01
N ALA A 499 -0.30 -1.19 13.31
CA ALA A 499 0.66 -1.73 14.27
C ALA A 499 0.92 -3.24 14.09
N LEU A 500 0.00 -3.95 13.42
CA LEU A 500 0.11 -5.39 13.14
C LEU A 500 0.46 -5.67 11.68
N TYR A 501 0.42 -4.67 10.80
CA TYR A 501 0.70 -4.82 9.38
C TYR A 501 2.18 -5.14 9.13
N VAL A 502 2.44 -6.13 8.28
CA VAL A 502 3.78 -6.60 7.92
C VAL A 502 4.13 -6.19 6.49
N ASN A 503 3.34 -6.63 5.50
CA ASN A 503 3.64 -6.38 4.08
C ASN A 503 2.41 -6.58 3.17
N SER A 504 2.37 -5.92 2.01
CA SER A 504 1.40 -6.21 0.93
C SER A 504 1.94 -7.31 0.02
N LEU A 505 1.06 -8.09 -0.59
CA LEU A 505 1.44 -9.21 -1.46
C LEU A 505 0.51 -9.30 -2.69
N LEU A 506 1.11 -9.37 -3.88
CA LEU A 506 0.42 -9.58 -5.18
C LEU A 506 -0.78 -8.65 -5.46
N GLN A 507 -0.79 -7.42 -4.92
CA GLN A 507 -1.87 -6.41 -5.05
C GLN A 507 -3.27 -6.84 -4.59
N SER A 508 -3.43 -8.08 -4.14
CA SER A 508 -4.71 -8.71 -3.76
C SER A 508 -4.75 -9.11 -2.30
N HIS A 509 -3.58 -9.25 -1.67
CA HIS A 509 -3.43 -9.73 -0.31
C HIS A 509 -2.50 -8.83 0.50
N TYR A 510 -2.55 -8.99 1.81
CA TYR A 510 -1.58 -8.43 2.73
C TYR A 510 -1.34 -9.37 3.91
N ILE A 511 -0.23 -9.15 4.62
CA ILE A 511 0.19 -9.88 5.80
C ILE A 511 0.02 -8.99 7.03
N VAL A 512 -0.71 -9.48 8.04
CA VAL A 512 -0.84 -8.87 9.37
C VAL A 512 -0.54 -9.90 10.46
N LEU A 513 0.03 -9.46 11.58
CA LEU A 513 0.20 -10.29 12.76
C LEU A 513 -1.16 -10.64 13.37
N ASN A 514 -1.27 -11.85 13.89
CA ASN A 514 -2.36 -12.20 14.79
C ASN A 514 -2.24 -11.34 16.06
N LYS A 515 -3.32 -10.66 16.45
CA LYS A 515 -3.37 -9.78 17.62
C LYS A 515 -3.22 -10.53 18.95
N PHE A 516 -3.68 -11.79 19.01
CA PHE A 516 -3.66 -12.62 20.21
C PHE A 516 -2.93 -13.95 19.95
N PRO A 517 -1.63 -13.90 19.61
CA PRO A 517 -0.91 -15.11 19.25
C PRO A 517 -0.54 -15.92 20.50
N VAL A 518 -0.62 -17.23 20.36
CA VAL A 518 -0.07 -18.22 21.32
C VAL A 518 1.29 -18.78 20.86
N ILE A 519 1.64 -18.56 19.59
CA ILE A 519 2.92 -18.89 18.98
C ILE A 519 3.56 -17.58 18.48
N PRO A 520 4.81 -17.27 18.86
CA PRO A 520 5.49 -16.06 18.41
C PRO A 520 5.48 -15.90 16.89
N GLY A 521 5.25 -14.68 16.43
CA GLY A 521 5.23 -14.37 15.00
C GLY A 521 4.06 -14.98 14.20
N HIS A 522 3.04 -15.59 14.83
CA HIS A 522 1.84 -16.05 14.11
C HIS A 522 1.21 -14.87 13.33
N PHE A 523 1.12 -15.03 12.01
CA PHE A 523 0.58 -14.03 11.10
C PHE A 523 -0.53 -14.58 10.21
N ILE A 524 -1.21 -13.66 9.55
CA ILE A 524 -2.42 -13.86 8.76
C ILE A 524 -2.18 -13.22 7.39
N LEU A 525 -2.41 -13.99 6.34
CA LEU A 525 -2.51 -13.54 4.96
C LEU A 525 -4.00 -13.33 4.64
N ALA A 526 -4.43 -12.07 4.50
CA ALA A 526 -5.83 -11.72 4.24
C ALA A 526 -5.99 -11.04 2.87
N THR A 527 -7.18 -11.13 2.28
CA THR A 527 -7.50 -10.39 1.05
C THR A 527 -7.67 -8.90 1.33
N ASN A 528 -7.32 -8.06 0.35
CA ASN A 528 -7.49 -6.61 0.43
C ASN A 528 -8.97 -6.22 0.48
N GLU A 529 -9.79 -6.91 -0.31
CA GLU A 529 -11.24 -6.76 -0.34
C GLU A 529 -11.90 -7.85 0.49
N PHE A 530 -13.12 -7.59 0.97
CA PHE A 530 -13.90 -8.62 1.65
C PHE A 530 -14.23 -9.77 0.70
N GLU A 531 -13.57 -10.89 0.90
CA GLU A 531 -13.99 -12.18 0.36
C GLU A 531 -14.50 -13.10 1.47
N LYS A 532 -15.44 -13.99 1.15
CA LYS A 532 -16.06 -14.87 2.15
C LYS A 532 -15.16 -16.06 2.48
N GLN A 533 -14.90 -16.30 3.76
CA GLN A 533 -14.05 -17.40 4.26
C GLN A 533 -14.51 -18.80 3.81
N GLY A 534 -15.81 -18.97 3.51
CA GLY A 534 -16.39 -20.26 3.09
C GLY A 534 -16.28 -20.56 1.59
N TYR A 535 -15.84 -19.60 0.78
CA TYR A 535 -15.70 -19.78 -0.67
C TYR A 535 -14.42 -20.56 -1.00
N PRO A 536 -14.35 -21.28 -2.14
CA PRO A 536 -13.14 -21.94 -2.57
C PRO A 536 -11.95 -20.97 -2.68
N LEU A 537 -10.73 -21.46 -2.46
CA LEU A 537 -9.51 -20.67 -2.68
C LEU A 537 -9.29 -20.42 -4.18
N ALA A 538 -9.12 -19.16 -4.55
CA ALA A 538 -8.81 -18.76 -5.92
C ALA A 538 -7.34 -19.03 -6.26
N VAL A 539 -7.01 -18.98 -7.56
CA VAL A 539 -5.62 -19.07 -8.03
C VAL A 539 -4.75 -17.98 -7.38
N GLY A 540 -5.30 -16.77 -7.20
CA GLY A 540 -4.64 -15.65 -6.52
C GLY A 540 -4.25 -15.98 -5.08
N ASP A 541 -5.16 -16.59 -4.32
CA ASP A 541 -4.93 -17.00 -2.92
C ASP A 541 -3.77 -18.00 -2.84
N LEU A 542 -3.78 -19.02 -3.69
CA LEU A 542 -2.77 -20.07 -3.69
C LEU A 542 -1.42 -19.59 -4.21
N LYS A 543 -1.41 -18.64 -5.15
CA LYS A 543 -0.20 -17.92 -5.54
C LYS A 543 0.38 -17.12 -4.37
N ALA A 544 -0.46 -16.43 -3.60
CA ALA A 544 -0.03 -15.70 -2.41
C ALA A 544 0.54 -16.64 -1.33
N VAL A 545 -0.07 -17.82 -1.13
CA VAL A 545 0.47 -18.87 -0.26
C VAL A 545 1.87 -19.32 -0.71
N LEU A 546 2.08 -19.57 -2.01
CA LEU A 546 3.38 -19.97 -2.54
C LEU A 546 4.44 -18.89 -2.29
N GLU A 547 4.13 -17.61 -2.51
CA GLU A 547 5.07 -16.51 -2.26
C GLU A 547 5.44 -16.42 -0.78
N VAL A 548 4.49 -16.60 0.14
CA VAL A 548 4.76 -16.63 1.59
C VAL A 548 5.68 -17.79 1.96
N VAL A 549 5.33 -19.01 1.54
CA VAL A 549 6.09 -20.22 1.89
C VAL A 549 7.49 -20.18 1.30
N ARG A 550 7.63 -19.76 0.04
CA ARG A 550 8.94 -19.61 -0.62
C ARG A 550 9.77 -18.48 -0.03
N GLY A 551 9.15 -17.34 0.26
CA GLY A 551 9.80 -16.22 0.93
C GLY A 551 10.43 -16.67 2.24
N TRP A 552 9.65 -17.34 3.09
CA TRP A 552 10.14 -17.86 4.36
C TRP A 552 11.28 -18.88 4.23
N GLU A 553 11.22 -19.73 3.19
CA GLU A 553 12.23 -20.75 2.93
C GLU A 553 13.52 -20.20 2.33
N ASN A 554 13.43 -19.21 1.43
CA ASN A 554 14.59 -18.56 0.85
C ASN A 554 15.42 -17.80 1.90
N ASP A 555 14.80 -17.46 3.02
CA ASP A 555 15.47 -16.85 4.17
C ASP A 555 16.37 -17.85 4.92
N ASN A 556 16.24 -19.17 4.67
CA ASN A 556 17.07 -20.21 5.30
C ASN A 556 18.52 -20.13 4.80
N GLY A 557 19.39 -19.48 5.60
CA GLY A 557 20.80 -19.27 5.28
C GLY A 557 21.20 -17.80 5.10
N CYS A 558 20.25 -16.88 5.23
CA CYS A 558 20.48 -15.43 5.19
C CYS A 558 20.64 -14.82 6.60
N ASP A 559 20.67 -15.66 7.65
CA ASP A 559 20.79 -15.22 9.03
C ASP A 559 22.18 -14.63 9.30
N THR A 560 22.20 -13.40 9.79
CA THR A 560 23.40 -12.69 10.27
C THR A 560 23.37 -12.56 11.80
N GLU A 561 24.46 -12.09 12.41
CA GLU A 561 24.47 -11.75 13.84
C GLU A 561 23.41 -10.70 14.21
N GLU A 562 23.04 -9.83 13.26
CA GLU A 562 22.00 -8.79 13.39
C GLU A 562 20.57 -9.33 13.22
N THR A 563 20.37 -10.57 12.77
CA THR A 563 19.03 -11.15 12.60
C THR A 563 18.39 -11.43 13.98
N PRO A 564 17.12 -11.06 14.25
CA PRO A 564 16.48 -11.35 15.53
C PRO A 564 16.57 -12.83 15.93
N GLU A 565 16.83 -13.14 17.20
CA GLU A 565 16.94 -14.51 17.70
C GLU A 565 15.72 -15.38 17.37
N GLU A 566 14.53 -14.81 17.48
CA GLU A 566 13.26 -15.44 17.14
C GLU A 566 13.19 -15.75 15.63
N ALA A 567 13.69 -14.85 14.78
CA ALA A 567 13.81 -15.11 13.34
C ALA A 567 14.80 -16.25 13.05
N ARG A 568 15.97 -16.29 13.71
CA ARG A 568 16.95 -17.36 13.53
C ARG A 568 16.46 -18.72 14.03
N SER A 569 15.68 -18.72 15.12
CA SER A 569 15.19 -19.95 15.74
C SER A 569 13.94 -20.51 15.07
N HIS A 570 13.14 -19.73 14.34
CA HIS A 570 11.89 -20.19 13.71
C HIS A 570 11.99 -20.35 12.18
N LYS A 571 12.84 -21.28 11.73
CA LYS A 571 13.11 -21.52 10.30
C LYS A 571 11.99 -22.25 9.57
N SER A 572 11.10 -22.92 10.30
CA SER A 572 10.00 -23.70 9.74
C SER A 572 8.71 -22.90 9.74
N LEU A 573 7.88 -23.08 8.71
CA LEU A 573 6.58 -22.41 8.58
C LEU A 573 5.48 -23.43 8.29
N TYR A 574 4.38 -23.33 9.06
CA TYR A 574 3.18 -24.10 8.83
C TYR A 574 2.00 -23.17 8.54
N GLY A 575 1.43 -23.27 7.35
CA GLY A 575 0.24 -22.55 6.94
C GLY A 575 -1.03 -23.39 7.08
N PHE A 576 -2.16 -22.75 7.33
CA PHE A 576 -3.46 -23.42 7.34
C PHE A 576 -4.62 -22.49 6.99
N PHE A 577 -5.68 -23.08 6.44
CA PHE A 577 -6.93 -22.40 6.10
C PHE A 577 -8.11 -23.17 6.69
N ASN A 578 -9.08 -22.45 7.25
CA ASN A 578 -10.27 -23.02 7.87
C ASN A 578 -11.50 -22.59 7.06
N SER A 579 -12.21 -23.53 6.45
CA SER A 579 -13.40 -23.23 5.63
C SER A 579 -14.62 -23.99 6.13
N GLY A 580 -15.74 -23.27 6.27
CA GLY A 580 -17.01 -23.83 6.77
C GLY A 580 -17.12 -23.84 8.29
N ARG A 581 -18.34 -24.10 8.76
CA ARG A 581 -18.75 -23.97 10.17
C ARG A 581 -17.96 -24.84 11.14
N GLU A 582 -17.63 -26.07 10.76
CA GLU A 582 -16.98 -27.04 11.64
C GLU A 582 -15.44 -26.96 11.58
N SER A 583 -14.87 -25.99 10.84
CA SER A 583 -13.43 -25.91 10.60
C SER A 583 -12.64 -25.19 11.69
N GLY A 584 -13.32 -24.50 12.62
CA GLY A 584 -12.70 -23.58 13.58
C GLY A 584 -12.41 -22.19 13.01
N ALA A 585 -13.05 -21.79 11.92
CA ALA A 585 -12.99 -20.44 11.38
C ALA A 585 -13.69 -19.43 12.30
N SER A 586 -13.00 -18.34 12.69
CA SER A 586 -13.52 -17.35 13.63
C SER A 586 -13.87 -16.00 13.01
N GLN A 587 -13.44 -15.75 11.76
CA GLN A 587 -13.69 -14.52 11.01
C GLN A 587 -14.31 -14.83 9.65
N PRO A 588 -15.27 -14.02 9.17
CA PRO A 588 -15.97 -14.26 7.92
C PRO A 588 -15.19 -13.80 6.67
N HIS A 589 -14.20 -12.93 6.86
CA HIS A 589 -13.35 -12.41 5.78
C HIS A 589 -12.20 -13.39 5.52
N ARG A 590 -11.98 -13.74 4.25
CA ARG A 590 -10.97 -14.65 3.72
C ARG A 590 -9.58 -14.36 4.29
N HIS A 591 -9.06 -15.33 5.00
CA HIS A 591 -7.73 -15.27 5.58
C HIS A 591 -7.12 -16.66 5.75
N ILE A 592 -5.81 -16.74 5.50
CA ILE A 592 -4.96 -17.92 5.67
C ILE A 592 -3.98 -17.61 6.80
N GLN A 593 -3.78 -18.56 7.71
CA GLN A 593 -2.97 -18.36 8.90
C GLN A 593 -1.63 -19.08 8.74
N PHE A 594 -0.57 -18.49 9.27
CA PHE A 594 0.77 -19.05 9.25
C PHE A 594 1.40 -18.98 10.64
N VAL A 595 1.90 -20.12 11.11
CA VAL A 595 2.59 -20.23 12.39
C VAL A 595 4.06 -20.57 12.16
N PRO A 596 4.98 -19.67 12.55
CA PRO A 596 6.40 -19.97 12.64
C PRO A 596 6.65 -21.04 13.70
N LEU A 597 7.49 -22.02 13.38
CA LEU A 597 7.87 -23.10 14.30
C LEU A 597 9.38 -23.08 14.52
N LYS A 598 9.80 -23.35 15.76
CA LYS A 598 11.22 -23.43 16.09
C LYS A 598 11.90 -24.56 15.31
N GLU A 599 13.20 -24.42 15.09
CA GLU A 599 14.03 -25.48 14.54
C GLU A 599 13.85 -26.76 15.37
N GLY A 600 13.47 -27.85 14.71
CA GLY A 600 13.13 -29.13 15.35
C GLY A 600 11.69 -29.26 15.85
N GLU A 601 10.94 -28.19 16.13
CA GLU A 601 9.52 -28.32 16.56
C GLU A 601 8.67 -28.93 15.45
N MET A 602 8.87 -28.48 14.20
CA MET A 602 8.17 -29.05 13.06
C MET A 602 8.49 -30.55 12.93
N ASP A 603 9.71 -30.99 13.25
CA ASP A 603 10.14 -32.39 13.14
C ASP A 603 9.53 -33.33 14.19
N GLU A 604 8.94 -32.77 15.24
CA GLU A 604 8.26 -33.49 16.30
C GLU A 604 6.76 -33.66 16.07
N LEU A 605 6.25 -33.21 14.92
CA LEU A 605 4.85 -33.29 14.53
C LEU A 605 4.61 -34.47 13.58
N TRP A 606 3.50 -35.19 13.73
CA TRP A 606 3.26 -36.40 12.91
C TRP A 606 3.23 -36.14 11.40
N ALA A 607 2.71 -34.99 10.98
CA ALA A 607 2.55 -34.68 9.56
C ALA A 607 3.90 -34.57 8.85
N THR A 608 4.90 -34.05 9.54
CA THR A 608 6.24 -33.80 8.98
C THR A 608 7.10 -35.05 9.00
N GLN A 609 6.85 -35.97 9.94
CA GLN A 609 7.38 -37.33 9.87
C GLN A 609 6.93 -38.00 8.57
N MET A 610 5.63 -37.91 8.25
CA MET A 610 5.08 -38.44 6.99
C MET A 610 5.68 -37.79 5.72
N PHE A 611 6.09 -36.53 5.80
CA PHE A 611 6.71 -35.83 4.66
C PHE A 611 8.16 -36.24 4.38
N ARG A 612 8.88 -36.74 5.39
CA ARG A 612 10.29 -37.14 5.31
C ARG A 612 10.45 -38.64 5.07
N ASP A 613 9.63 -39.44 5.73
CA ASP A 613 9.77 -40.89 5.74
C ASP A 613 9.29 -41.51 4.40
N SER A 614 9.76 -42.73 4.15
CA SER A 614 9.37 -43.51 2.97
C SER A 614 7.97 -44.09 3.14
N ALA A 615 7.22 -44.17 2.04
CA ALA A 615 5.93 -44.86 2.04
C ALA A 615 6.11 -46.34 2.43
N GLY A 616 5.14 -46.90 3.17
CA GLY A 616 5.19 -48.27 3.69
C GLY A 616 5.80 -48.41 5.09
N GLU A 617 6.42 -47.37 5.63
CA GLU A 617 6.89 -47.31 7.01
C GLU A 617 5.91 -46.55 7.91
N ASN A 618 5.79 -46.93 9.18
CA ASN A 618 5.04 -46.20 10.21
C ASN A 618 3.60 -45.77 9.83
N GLY A 619 2.90 -46.57 9.02
CA GLY A 619 1.51 -46.30 8.60
C GLY A 619 1.36 -45.26 7.48
N ILE A 620 2.44 -44.87 6.81
CA ILE A 620 2.39 -43.95 5.67
C ILE A 620 1.96 -44.72 4.43
N VAL A 621 0.82 -44.32 3.85
CA VAL A 621 0.29 -44.90 2.61
C VAL A 621 0.36 -43.86 1.50
N GLU A 622 0.77 -44.30 0.31
CA GLU A 622 0.94 -43.46 -0.86
C GLU A 622 0.13 -44.00 -2.04
N GLY A 623 -0.48 -43.08 -2.79
CA GLY A 623 -1.19 -43.35 -4.04
C GLY A 623 -1.04 -42.17 -4.99
N THR A 624 -1.79 -42.19 -6.09
CA THR A 624 -1.70 -41.18 -7.15
C THR A 624 -3.08 -40.79 -7.68
N VAL A 625 -3.30 -39.50 -7.92
CA VAL A 625 -4.46 -38.98 -8.66
C VAL A 625 -3.93 -38.23 -9.88
N GLY A 626 -4.11 -38.80 -11.08
CA GLY A 626 -3.45 -38.31 -12.28
C GLY A 626 -1.92 -38.35 -12.12
N ASP A 627 -1.26 -37.21 -12.34
CA ASP A 627 0.19 -37.03 -12.16
C ASP A 627 0.60 -36.61 -10.74
N MET A 628 -0.36 -36.49 -9.81
CA MET A 628 -0.13 -35.97 -8.47
C MET A 628 0.02 -37.10 -7.44
N GLN A 629 1.13 -37.09 -6.71
CA GLN A 629 1.40 -38.04 -5.61
C GLN A 629 0.65 -37.62 -4.34
N VAL A 630 -0.18 -38.52 -3.81
CA VAL A 630 -1.03 -38.30 -2.63
C VAL A 630 -0.62 -39.26 -1.52
N ARG A 631 -0.56 -38.75 -0.28
CA ARG A 631 -0.26 -39.52 0.93
C ARG A 631 -1.31 -39.33 2.02
N TYR A 632 -1.44 -40.32 2.88
CA TYR A 632 -2.12 -40.20 4.17
C TYR A 632 -1.43 -41.06 5.24
N GLN A 633 -1.68 -40.74 6.51
CA GLN A 633 -1.17 -41.46 7.67
C GLN A 633 -2.27 -42.36 8.27
N SER A 634 -2.17 -43.67 8.07
CA SER A 634 -3.20 -44.64 8.44
C SER A 634 -3.40 -44.79 9.96
N LYS A 635 -2.44 -44.35 10.77
CA LYS A 635 -2.53 -44.40 12.24
C LYS A 635 -3.16 -43.16 12.87
N VAL A 636 -3.39 -42.09 12.11
CA VAL A 636 -4.16 -40.94 12.57
C VAL A 636 -5.65 -41.28 12.46
N ALA A 637 -6.42 -40.95 13.51
CA ALA A 637 -7.79 -41.45 13.67
C ALA A 637 -8.82 -40.93 12.67
N TYR A 638 -8.48 -39.93 11.87
CA TYR A 638 -9.34 -39.35 10.84
C TYR A 638 -8.67 -39.40 9.46
N LYS A 639 -9.49 -39.51 8.42
CA LYS A 639 -9.07 -39.44 7.03
C LYS A 639 -8.65 -38.02 6.68
N HIS A 640 -7.52 -37.93 6.00
CA HIS A 640 -6.91 -36.71 5.52
C HIS A 640 -6.05 -37.07 4.30
N TYR A 641 -5.71 -36.10 3.48
CA TYR A 641 -4.92 -36.34 2.27
C TYR A 641 -3.92 -35.22 2.07
N PHE A 642 -2.70 -35.57 1.71
CA PHE A 642 -1.62 -34.64 1.41
C PHE A 642 -1.11 -34.88 0.00
N VAL A 643 -0.95 -33.82 -0.77
CA VAL A 643 -0.36 -33.85 -2.10
C VAL A 643 1.02 -33.22 -2.06
N ARG A 644 1.98 -33.85 -2.75
CA ARG A 644 3.34 -33.32 -2.85
C ARG A 644 3.35 -32.09 -3.75
N VAL A 645 3.93 -31.00 -3.26
CA VAL A 645 4.10 -29.73 -3.99
C VAL A 645 5.52 -29.69 -4.57
N PRO A 646 5.69 -29.74 -5.90
CA PRO A 646 6.99 -29.64 -6.55
C PRO A 646 7.63 -28.25 -6.38
N VAL A 647 8.95 -28.19 -6.48
CA VAL A 647 9.71 -26.93 -6.33
C VAL A 647 9.31 -25.91 -7.41
N GLU A 648 9.05 -26.38 -8.62
CA GLU A 648 8.63 -25.63 -9.81
C GLU A 648 7.11 -25.41 -9.92
N CYS A 649 6.35 -25.62 -8.82
CA CYS A 649 4.91 -25.40 -8.79
C CYS A 649 4.56 -23.90 -8.96
N ASP A 650 3.55 -23.57 -9.75
CA ASP A 650 3.00 -22.21 -9.84
C ASP A 650 1.59 -22.17 -9.24
N GLY A 651 0.98 -20.98 -9.20
CA GLY A 651 -0.36 -20.81 -8.61
C GLY A 651 -1.44 -21.67 -9.28
N GLU A 652 -1.35 -21.88 -10.60
CA GLU A 652 -2.31 -22.68 -11.36
C GLU A 652 -2.17 -24.18 -11.04
N LYS A 653 -0.93 -24.68 -11.00
CA LYS A 653 -0.65 -26.07 -10.59
C LYS A 653 -1.07 -26.32 -9.15
N LEU A 654 -0.80 -25.39 -8.24
CA LEU A 654 -1.23 -25.51 -6.85
C LEU A 654 -2.76 -25.48 -6.74
N TRP A 655 -3.43 -24.67 -7.57
CA TRP A 655 -4.89 -24.65 -7.65
C TRP A 655 -5.48 -25.97 -8.18
N ARG A 656 -4.85 -26.59 -9.19
CA ARG A 656 -5.21 -27.94 -9.64
C ARG A 656 -5.06 -28.99 -8.54
N MET A 657 -3.99 -28.92 -7.75
CA MET A 657 -3.81 -29.78 -6.57
C MET A 657 -4.88 -29.54 -5.50
N TYR A 658 -5.25 -28.28 -5.26
CA TYR A 658 -6.28 -27.92 -4.30
C TYR A 658 -7.66 -28.45 -4.69
N THR A 659 -8.05 -28.31 -5.96
CA THR A 659 -9.33 -28.82 -6.47
C THR A 659 -9.39 -30.35 -6.44
N MET A 660 -8.25 -31.03 -6.63
CA MET A 660 -8.11 -32.46 -6.42
C MET A 660 -8.37 -32.84 -4.96
N LEU A 661 -7.71 -32.16 -4.02
CA LEU A 661 -7.90 -32.39 -2.59
C LEU A 661 -9.35 -32.15 -2.16
N LEU A 662 -10.02 -31.10 -2.66
CA LEU A 662 -11.45 -30.87 -2.42
C LEU A 662 -12.32 -32.06 -2.87
N SER A 663 -11.98 -32.67 -4.00
CA SER A 663 -12.70 -33.83 -4.54
C SER A 663 -12.53 -35.07 -3.66
N LEU A 664 -11.31 -35.31 -3.14
CA LEU A 664 -11.07 -36.36 -2.15
C LEU A 664 -11.86 -36.12 -0.85
N ALA A 665 -11.88 -34.88 -0.35
CA ALA A 665 -12.60 -34.52 0.86
C ALA A 665 -14.11 -34.69 0.72
N GLU A 666 -14.69 -34.22 -0.39
CA GLU A 666 -16.11 -34.39 -0.68
C GLU A 666 -16.49 -35.86 -0.79
N TYR A 667 -15.72 -36.64 -1.56
CA TYR A 667 -15.98 -38.07 -1.72
C TYR A 667 -15.90 -38.82 -0.40
N THR A 668 -14.94 -38.45 0.46
CA THR A 668 -14.78 -39.02 1.80
C THR A 668 -15.99 -38.76 2.69
N LEU A 669 -16.61 -37.57 2.59
CA LEU A 669 -17.81 -37.23 3.35
C LEU A 669 -19.06 -37.94 2.81
N LEU A 670 -19.15 -38.13 1.49
CA LEU A 670 -20.24 -38.87 0.86
C LEU A 670 -20.13 -40.39 1.11
N HIS A 671 -18.91 -40.90 1.28
CA HIS A 671 -18.62 -42.33 1.47
C HIS A 671 -17.78 -42.56 2.74
N PRO A 672 -18.34 -42.30 3.93
CA PRO A 672 -17.57 -42.27 5.18
C PRO A 672 -16.98 -43.63 5.57
N THR A 673 -17.51 -44.74 5.06
CA THR A 673 -17.03 -46.11 5.32
C THR A 673 -15.91 -46.57 4.37
N THR A 674 -15.76 -45.93 3.21
CA THR A 674 -14.77 -46.31 2.19
C THR A 674 -13.35 -46.04 2.69
N PRO A 675 -12.43 -47.01 2.73
CA PRO A 675 -11.03 -46.78 3.13
C PRO A 675 -10.37 -45.65 2.34
N ALA A 676 -9.44 -44.92 2.97
CA ALA A 676 -8.78 -43.76 2.35
C ALA A 676 -8.02 -44.12 1.05
N GLU A 677 -7.41 -45.31 0.99
CA GLU A 677 -6.76 -45.83 -0.22
C GLU A 677 -7.75 -46.02 -1.38
N GLU A 678 -8.93 -46.58 -1.10
CA GLU A 678 -9.98 -46.78 -2.10
C GLU A 678 -10.56 -45.44 -2.56
N VAL A 679 -10.70 -44.45 -1.66
CA VAL A 679 -11.08 -43.07 -2.04
C VAL A 679 -10.09 -42.46 -3.04
N ILE A 680 -8.79 -42.65 -2.82
CA ILE A 680 -7.75 -42.15 -3.74
C ILE A 680 -7.89 -42.83 -5.10
N ASN A 681 -8.05 -44.15 -5.12
CA ASN A 681 -8.20 -44.93 -6.36
C ASN A 681 -9.45 -44.50 -7.15
N ASP A 682 -10.60 -44.40 -6.47
CA ASP A 682 -11.88 -44.02 -7.05
C ASP A 682 -11.89 -42.61 -7.66
N ILE A 683 -11.16 -41.67 -7.05
CA ILE A 683 -10.99 -40.31 -7.59
C ILE A 683 -9.99 -40.31 -8.73
N SER A 684 -8.91 -41.10 -8.64
CA SER A 684 -7.91 -41.24 -9.70
C SER A 684 -8.52 -41.73 -11.00
N GLU A 685 -9.38 -42.75 -10.96
CA GLU A 685 -10.06 -43.31 -12.15
C GLU A 685 -10.99 -42.32 -12.86
N ARG A 686 -11.49 -41.31 -12.14
CA ARG A 686 -12.46 -40.33 -12.65
C ARG A 686 -11.90 -38.92 -12.76
N TRP A 687 -10.61 -38.74 -12.48
CA TRP A 687 -10.00 -37.42 -12.32
C TRP A 687 -10.17 -36.53 -13.57
N ASP A 688 -9.95 -37.10 -14.75
CA ASP A 688 -10.10 -36.36 -16.02
C ASP A 688 -11.55 -35.86 -16.26
N THR A 689 -12.54 -36.58 -15.71
CA THR A 689 -13.96 -36.20 -15.84
C THR A 689 -14.37 -35.18 -14.77
N ILE A 690 -13.89 -35.34 -13.53
CA ILE A 690 -14.17 -34.42 -12.41
C ILE A 690 -13.44 -33.08 -12.60
N SER A 691 -12.23 -33.09 -13.18
CA SER A 691 -11.47 -31.87 -13.48
C SER A 691 -12.20 -30.94 -14.46
N ALA A 692 -13.13 -31.45 -15.27
CA ALA A 692 -13.93 -30.66 -16.20
C ALA A 692 -15.14 -29.99 -15.53
N THR A 693 -15.56 -30.45 -14.35
CA THR A 693 -16.66 -29.87 -13.57
C THR A 693 -16.12 -28.84 -12.58
N GLN A 694 -15.93 -27.60 -13.03
CA GLN A 694 -15.49 -26.52 -12.16
C GLN A 694 -16.58 -26.16 -11.14
N ARG A 695 -16.19 -26.05 -9.86
CA ARG A 695 -17.08 -25.56 -8.80
C ARG A 695 -17.28 -24.04 -8.95
N PRO A 696 -18.45 -23.49 -8.61
CA PRO A 696 -18.63 -22.04 -8.52
C PRO A 696 -17.65 -21.46 -7.50
N MET A 697 -16.91 -20.42 -7.89
CA MET A 697 -15.94 -19.75 -7.02
C MET A 697 -16.58 -18.72 -6.08
N ASP A 698 -17.84 -18.38 -6.34
CA ASP A 698 -18.66 -17.36 -5.66
C ASP A 698 -19.76 -17.97 -4.78
N ALA A 699 -19.63 -19.25 -4.42
CA ALA A 699 -20.54 -19.96 -3.53
C ALA A 699 -19.78 -20.68 -2.41
N ASP A 700 -20.46 -20.91 -1.27
CA ASP A 700 -19.87 -21.66 -0.17
C ASP A 700 -19.60 -23.11 -0.59
N VAL A 701 -18.45 -23.65 -0.17
CA VAL A 701 -18.20 -25.10 -0.25
C VAL A 701 -19.24 -25.79 0.65
N PRO A 702 -19.95 -26.84 0.18
CA PRO A 702 -21.09 -27.42 0.89
C PRO A 702 -20.70 -28.22 2.15
N PHE A 703 -19.41 -28.30 2.46
CA PHE A 703 -18.86 -28.99 3.62
C PHE A 703 -17.75 -28.17 4.26
N SER A 704 -17.46 -28.47 5.52
CA SER A 704 -16.35 -27.84 6.24
C SER A 704 -15.05 -28.62 6.01
N TYR A 705 -13.93 -27.93 5.92
CA TYR A 705 -12.61 -28.54 5.79
C TYR A 705 -11.51 -27.64 6.36
N ASN A 706 -10.38 -28.25 6.68
CA ASN A 706 -9.12 -27.52 6.87
C ASN A 706 -8.16 -27.83 5.73
N MET A 707 -7.35 -26.84 5.39
CA MET A 707 -6.16 -27.02 4.56
C MET A 707 -4.90 -26.82 5.39
N SER A 708 -3.83 -27.47 4.97
CA SER A 708 -2.48 -27.19 5.45
C SER A 708 -1.54 -26.87 4.30
N PHE A 709 -0.53 -26.05 4.57
CA PHE A 709 0.47 -25.60 3.61
C PHE A 709 1.86 -25.68 4.25
N THR A 710 2.78 -26.32 3.57
CA THR A 710 4.20 -26.37 3.91
C THR A 710 5.03 -26.20 2.63
N LYS A 711 6.36 -26.14 2.75
CA LYS A 711 7.27 -26.06 1.59
C LYS A 711 7.01 -27.13 0.52
N GLY A 712 6.77 -28.36 0.94
CA GLY A 712 6.74 -29.52 0.04
C GLY A 712 5.39 -30.22 -0.04
N TRP A 713 4.41 -29.81 0.76
CA TRP A 713 3.14 -30.52 0.90
C TRP A 713 1.98 -29.57 1.14
N MET A 714 0.86 -29.86 0.52
CA MET A 714 -0.45 -29.25 0.79
C MET A 714 -1.41 -30.36 1.22
N GLY A 715 -2.17 -30.14 2.28
CA GLY A 715 -3.09 -31.15 2.80
C GLY A 715 -4.52 -30.67 2.92
N ILE A 716 -5.45 -31.62 3.03
CA ILE A 716 -6.86 -31.37 3.35
C ILE A 716 -7.36 -32.35 4.42
N LEU A 717 -8.22 -31.85 5.29
CA LEU A 717 -8.98 -32.61 6.27
C LEU A 717 -10.47 -32.26 6.14
N PRO A 718 -11.35 -33.18 5.70
CA PRO A 718 -12.78 -32.99 5.79
C PRO A 718 -13.23 -32.95 7.26
N ARG A 719 -13.99 -31.91 7.63
CA ARG A 719 -14.39 -31.64 9.02
C ARG A 719 -15.86 -31.96 9.27
N THR A 720 -16.12 -32.65 10.37
CA THR A 720 -17.48 -33.04 10.82
C THR A 720 -17.87 -32.37 12.15
N ALA A 721 -16.90 -31.86 12.92
CA ALA A 721 -17.15 -31.15 14.16
C ALA A 721 -16.01 -30.16 14.46
N GLU A 722 -16.33 -28.98 15.00
CA GLU A 722 -15.33 -28.01 15.50
C GLU A 722 -14.62 -28.50 16.78
N THR A 723 -15.39 -29.04 17.72
CA THR A 723 -14.96 -29.32 19.10
C THR A 723 -15.10 -30.80 19.44
N VAL A 724 -14.10 -31.35 20.13
CA VAL A 724 -14.16 -32.70 20.73
C VAL A 724 -13.84 -32.67 22.22
N TYR A 725 -14.29 -33.68 22.95
CA TYR A 725 -14.24 -33.70 24.41
C TYR A 725 -13.40 -34.87 24.91
N VAL A 726 -12.34 -34.57 25.64
CA VAL A 726 -11.49 -35.58 26.31
C VAL A 726 -11.91 -35.86 27.75
N VAL A 727 -12.83 -35.04 28.28
CA VAL A 727 -13.45 -35.15 29.60
C VAL A 727 -14.97 -35.20 29.42
N ASP A 728 -15.69 -35.89 30.30
CA ASP A 728 -17.16 -35.95 30.28
C ASP A 728 -17.81 -34.56 30.25
N LYS A 729 -18.92 -34.45 29.50
CA LYS A 729 -19.63 -33.19 29.21
C LYS A 729 -20.44 -32.63 30.40
N GLU A 730 -20.38 -33.24 31.57
CA GLU A 730 -21.22 -32.91 32.73
C GLU A 730 -20.76 -31.64 33.50
N GLU A 731 -21.72 -30.97 34.15
CA GLU A 731 -21.49 -29.74 34.94
C GLU A 731 -20.51 -29.95 36.11
N ASP A 732 -20.40 -31.19 36.61
CA ASP A 732 -19.47 -31.59 37.67
C ASP A 732 -18.05 -31.91 37.16
N SER A 733 -17.69 -31.44 35.98
CA SER A 733 -16.31 -31.50 35.47
C SER A 733 -15.29 -30.82 36.41
N GLY A 734 -15.71 -30.07 37.43
CA GLY A 734 -14.82 -29.61 38.52
C GLY A 734 -13.79 -28.57 38.10
N VAL A 735 -13.99 -27.93 36.93
CA VAL A 735 -13.15 -26.83 36.47
C VAL A 735 -13.64 -25.55 37.13
N GLU A 736 -12.78 -24.91 37.93
CA GLU A 736 -13.10 -23.66 38.64
C GLU A 736 -12.29 -22.50 38.04
N MET A 737 -12.95 -21.38 37.74
CA MET A 737 -12.33 -20.16 37.21
C MET A 737 -12.84 -18.96 38.02
N ASP A 738 -11.94 -18.20 38.64
CA ASP A 738 -12.27 -17.07 39.51
C ASP A 738 -13.32 -17.39 40.60
N GLY A 739 -13.30 -18.62 41.13
CA GLY A 739 -14.25 -19.10 42.15
C GLY A 739 -15.58 -19.64 41.60
N VAL A 740 -15.73 -19.76 40.27
CA VAL A 740 -16.95 -20.24 39.61
C VAL A 740 -16.70 -21.56 38.90
N LYS A 741 -17.52 -22.59 39.19
CA LYS A 741 -17.51 -23.84 38.42
C LYS A 741 -17.99 -23.59 36.99
N ILE A 742 -17.18 -23.97 36.01
CA ILE A 742 -17.51 -23.88 34.58
C ILE A 742 -17.52 -25.27 33.92
N LYS A 743 -18.30 -25.40 32.85
CA LYS A 743 -18.28 -26.59 32.00
C LYS A 743 -16.94 -26.70 31.26
N CYS A 744 -16.43 -27.92 31.13
CA CYS A 744 -15.24 -28.21 30.32
C CYS A 744 -15.43 -27.70 28.87
N PRO A 745 -14.54 -26.83 28.36
CA PRO A 745 -14.73 -26.16 27.07
C PRO A 745 -14.57 -27.10 25.87
N GLY A 746 -13.84 -28.22 26.03
CA GLY A 746 -13.49 -29.11 24.94
C GLY A 746 -12.30 -28.58 24.12
N LEU A 747 -11.73 -29.47 23.33
CA LEU A 747 -10.65 -29.16 22.41
C LEU A 747 -11.25 -28.59 21.12
N ASN A 748 -11.16 -27.27 20.94
CA ASN A 748 -11.51 -26.62 19.67
C ASN A 748 -10.34 -26.79 18.71
N LEU A 749 -10.54 -27.60 17.68
CA LEU A 749 -9.51 -27.93 16.72
C LEU A 749 -9.73 -27.15 15.42
N ASN A 750 -8.65 -26.60 14.88
CA ASN A 750 -8.61 -25.91 13.60
C ASN A 750 -7.53 -26.54 12.69
N GLY A 751 -7.10 -25.86 11.64
CA GLY A 751 -6.08 -26.36 10.72
C GLY A 751 -4.72 -26.73 11.35
N THR A 752 -4.41 -26.33 12.58
CA THR A 752 -3.21 -26.82 13.29
C THR A 752 -3.31 -28.28 13.71
N ALA A 753 -4.52 -28.85 13.81
CA ALA A 753 -4.73 -30.25 14.14
C ALA A 753 -4.14 -31.20 13.06
N MET A 754 -4.10 -30.75 11.82
CA MET A 754 -3.44 -31.47 10.71
C MET A 754 -1.92 -31.51 10.84
N ALA A 755 -1.31 -30.66 11.67
CA ALA A 755 0.08 -30.81 12.08
C ALA A 755 0.21 -31.62 13.38
N GLY A 756 -0.89 -32.03 14.00
CA GLY A 756 -0.86 -32.65 15.34
C GLY A 756 -0.71 -31.65 16.48
N MET A 757 -0.91 -30.35 16.23
CA MET A 757 -0.87 -29.32 17.28
C MET A 757 -2.26 -29.06 17.84
N MET A 758 -2.39 -29.12 19.17
CA MET A 758 -3.64 -28.93 19.89
C MET A 758 -3.49 -27.92 21.01
N LEU A 759 -4.55 -27.16 21.27
CA LEU A 759 -4.64 -26.19 22.36
C LEU A 759 -5.60 -26.69 23.43
N VAL A 760 -5.12 -26.69 24.68
CA VAL A 760 -5.89 -27.08 25.86
C VAL A 760 -6.05 -25.87 26.77
N ARG A 761 -7.26 -25.68 27.30
CA ARG A 761 -7.60 -24.47 28.06
C ARG A 761 -7.66 -24.69 29.57
N THR A 762 -7.90 -25.93 30.00
CA THR A 762 -8.03 -26.26 31.43
C THR A 762 -6.95 -27.25 31.88
N ARG A 763 -6.52 -27.15 33.15
CA ARG A 763 -5.55 -28.10 33.72
C ARG A 763 -6.11 -29.53 33.72
N LYS A 764 -7.42 -29.69 33.93
CA LYS A 764 -8.08 -31.00 33.89
C LYS A 764 -8.00 -31.66 32.52
N GLU A 765 -8.30 -30.94 31.44
CA GLU A 765 -8.12 -31.45 30.08
C GLU A 765 -6.65 -31.82 29.82
N MET A 766 -5.72 -31.01 30.32
CA MET A 766 -4.28 -31.24 30.15
C MET A 766 -3.83 -32.53 30.84
N ASP A 767 -4.22 -32.72 32.10
CA ASP A 767 -3.85 -33.90 32.87
C ASP A 767 -4.47 -35.17 32.24
N VAL A 768 -5.70 -35.11 31.71
CA VAL A 768 -6.31 -36.24 31.00
C VAL A 768 -5.57 -36.56 29.71
N VAL A 769 -5.23 -35.54 28.92
CA VAL A 769 -4.48 -35.68 27.67
C VAL A 769 -3.11 -36.32 27.91
N LEU A 770 -2.41 -35.91 28.98
CA LEU A 770 -1.07 -36.42 29.30
C LEU A 770 -1.10 -37.82 29.94
N ASN A 771 -2.09 -38.14 30.77
CA ASN A 771 -2.18 -39.43 31.46
C ASN A 771 -2.74 -40.56 30.57
N ASP A 772 -3.55 -40.23 29.56
CA ASP A 772 -4.14 -41.19 28.65
C ASP A 772 -3.98 -40.75 27.17
N PRO A 773 -2.77 -40.92 26.59
CA PRO A 773 -2.50 -40.55 25.19
C PRO A 773 -3.44 -41.26 24.19
N SER A 774 -3.91 -42.47 24.53
CA SER A 774 -4.82 -43.26 23.70
C SER A 774 -6.18 -42.59 23.54
N ARG A 775 -6.64 -41.88 24.59
CA ARG A 775 -7.87 -41.11 24.58
C ARG A 775 -7.81 -39.93 23.63
N VAL A 776 -6.67 -39.25 23.54
CA VAL A 776 -6.47 -38.18 22.55
C VAL A 776 -6.57 -38.75 21.15
N ALA A 777 -5.83 -39.83 20.87
CA ALA A 777 -5.83 -40.47 19.55
C ALA A 777 -7.24 -40.94 19.13
N GLY A 778 -8.03 -41.53 20.04
CA GLY A 778 -9.40 -41.95 19.72
C GLY A 778 -10.40 -40.79 19.61
N THR A 779 -10.26 -39.75 20.44
CA THR A 779 -11.21 -38.63 20.52
C THR A 779 -11.06 -37.66 19.35
N ILE A 780 -9.83 -37.44 18.87
CA ILE A 780 -9.59 -36.56 17.72
C ILE A 780 -10.17 -37.14 16.42
N GLY A 781 -10.47 -38.45 16.37
CA GLY A 781 -11.23 -39.03 15.26
C GLY A 781 -12.60 -38.37 15.06
N GLY A 782 -13.18 -37.76 16.11
CA GLY A 782 -14.48 -37.10 16.06
C GLY A 782 -14.51 -35.76 15.30
N ILE A 783 -13.36 -35.14 14.98
CA ILE A 783 -13.35 -33.88 14.21
C ILE A 783 -13.47 -34.07 12.70
N GLY A 784 -13.31 -35.30 12.21
CA GLY A 784 -13.40 -35.63 10.79
C GLY A 784 -14.00 -37.01 10.55
N VAL A 785 -13.83 -37.54 9.33
CA VAL A 785 -14.30 -38.89 9.00
C VAL A 785 -13.30 -39.92 9.56
N PRO A 786 -13.71 -40.88 10.40
CA PRO A 786 -12.76 -41.82 11.01
C PRO A 786 -12.02 -42.71 10.01
N GLN A 787 -10.78 -43.06 10.33
CA GLN A 787 -10.00 -44.05 9.59
C GLN A 787 -10.56 -45.47 9.86
N HIS A 788 -10.56 -46.32 8.85
CA HIS A 788 -11.07 -47.69 8.98
C HIS A 788 -10.22 -48.52 9.96
N GLY A 789 -10.87 -49.19 10.92
CA GLY A 789 -10.21 -50.10 11.87
C GLY A 789 -9.58 -49.46 13.10
N LEU A 790 -9.64 -48.13 13.27
CA LEU A 790 -9.19 -47.45 14.49
C LEU A 790 -10.32 -47.33 15.53
N PRO A 791 -10.01 -47.42 16.84
CA PRO A 791 -11.01 -47.37 17.90
C PRO A 791 -11.76 -46.03 17.90
N LYS A 792 -13.09 -46.09 17.94
CA LYS A 792 -13.94 -44.93 18.21
C LYS A 792 -13.94 -44.64 19.71
N SER A 793 -13.72 -43.39 20.09
CA SER A 793 -13.93 -42.94 21.47
C SER A 793 -15.36 -43.27 21.93
N SER A 794 -15.52 -43.76 23.16
CA SER A 794 -16.81 -44.14 23.75
C SER A 794 -17.52 -43.00 24.49
N LEU A 795 -17.02 -41.75 24.35
CA LEU A 795 -17.48 -40.54 25.03
C LEU A 795 -18.49 -39.71 24.22
#